data_AF-A0A7W1A8D3-F1
#
_entry.id   AF-A0A7W1A8D3-F1
#
_cell.length_a   1.000
_cell.length_b   1.000
_cell.length_c   1.000
_cell.angle_alpha   90.00
_cell.angle_beta   90.00
_cell.angle_gamma   90.00
#
_symmetry.space_group_name_H-M   'P 1'
#
loop_
_entity.id
_entity.type
_entity.pdbx_description
1 polymer ?
#
loop_
_entity_poly.entity_id
_entity_poly.type
_entity_poly.pdbx_seq_one_letter_code
_entity_poly.pdbx_strand_id
1 'polypeptide(L)'
;MTEFKLHAPYTPMGDQPQAIEKLVAGIEQGYKHQTLLGATGTGKSTSYDCPVFIIKQDGARSTAHVEPIGPLVDSLIERYATELRYDSDTVILDSAATGNHYVTQSFNPATGKVDLYPIQSFTRHATPAAMYHLKTTCGRSVTLTGDHNLWVLRDGRLQLIETAAARPSDRLPLPLTLLGAGELSELELLPRVTGKKMFVDASEAVLAYVHEQGSKAFVQAINAQGISGNDKISSIRHATRGAGIAVAILPDVLLHTNNFGKCQLPSFWPQLANADLGLLLQSYFDGDGRIERGSGIIMTALDQHLASDLCYALLRFGIWGRISQSAQAGLNSHHEVTISGQGDLRRFTEQIGFSLNYKQQALADCIIHTAESPADTVALDGAQLRWAAIESVDLVEYNHPHVYDFCVPGAETFLAGSGGLFVHNTYVAAQIVEKLQRPTLVMAHNKTLAAQLYSEFKEFFPNNAVGYFVSYYDAFTPEAYVPSKDLYIEKEAQINEEIDRLRHEATQALFTRRDVLIVASVSAIYGLGSPTDYGQVALALRVGEVRNRDKVLRTLIDLQFERNDIDFHRGTFRVRGDTLEIFPANAETAYRVEMWGDEIERMVEVDPLTGEILATKNTIDIFPAKHFVTTSEKMGAAISDIEQELVVQLAHLEGEGKILEAARLKQRTMYDLEIMQELGYCSGIENYSRHMDRRAEGQTPWTLLDYFPDDFLLFVDESHISMPQIRGMFNGDRSRKQTLVDFGFRLPSALDNRPLMFDEFERHVHQAIYVSATPGPYEHQHSEQVVQQIIRPTGLIDPVVHVRPTRGQIDDLLGEIKRRVDTGSRAIVTTLTKRMSEDLTDYLKEMGVRTEYLHSDVDTLDRVDILRDLRLGVFDVVVGINLLREGLDLPEVSLVAILDADKSGFLRSESALIQTIGRAARHIEGTVIMYGDRITPAMQYAIDETKRRRAIQEAYNQLHGIEPTGIVKGIRDINERLRKVADEKAAYNARGQDTSELSKDALFKLIADAEKQMKQAAKNLEFEKAALLRDQVTELRQTLALMDDVSVIESLNQRPRRTSEARPAYGDKKKVKGRPRGKI
;
A
#
# COMPACT_ATOMS: atom_id res chain seq x y z
N MET A 1 -22.74 -25.09 -5.80
CA MET A 1 -21.37 -24.54 -5.97
C MET A 1 -21.33 -23.22 -5.25
N THR A 2 -20.17 -22.79 -4.77
CA THR A 2 -19.96 -21.41 -4.30
C THR A 2 -19.94 -20.46 -5.49
N GLU A 3 -20.42 -19.24 -5.27
CA GLU A 3 -20.56 -18.17 -6.26
C GLU A 3 -19.57 -17.06 -5.92
N PHE A 4 -19.00 -16.39 -6.93
CA PHE A 4 -18.32 -15.11 -6.75
C PHE A 4 -19.29 -14.10 -6.16
N LYS A 5 -18.87 -13.38 -5.12
CA LYS A 5 -19.66 -12.31 -4.50
C LYS A 5 -18.78 -11.11 -4.29
N LEU A 6 -19.10 -10.03 -4.97
CA LEU A 6 -18.29 -8.83 -4.96
C LEU A 6 -18.55 -8.01 -3.69
N HIS A 7 -17.52 -7.84 -2.89
CA HIS A 7 -17.51 -6.93 -1.75
C HIS A 7 -16.96 -5.57 -2.20
N ALA A 8 -17.83 -4.69 -2.68
CA ALA A 8 -17.45 -3.41 -3.29
C ALA A 8 -18.52 -2.31 -3.12
N PRO A 9 -18.33 -1.33 -2.20
CA PRO A 9 -19.23 -0.21 -1.93
C PRO A 9 -19.58 0.79 -3.03
N TYR A 10 -19.05 0.69 -4.25
CA TYR A 10 -19.39 1.59 -5.38
C TYR A 10 -20.16 0.86 -6.46
N THR A 11 -20.93 1.63 -7.21
CA THR A 11 -21.46 1.25 -8.53
C THR A 11 -20.56 1.83 -9.63
N PRO A 12 -20.60 1.33 -10.88
CA PRO A 12 -19.66 1.79 -11.91
C PRO A 12 -20.05 3.19 -12.38
N MET A 13 -19.06 3.99 -12.81
CA MET A 13 -19.26 5.40 -13.18
C MET A 13 -18.62 5.75 -14.53
N GLY A 14 -19.04 6.86 -15.14
CA GLY A 14 -18.57 7.24 -16.48
C GLY A 14 -19.07 6.26 -17.55
N ASP A 15 -18.17 5.79 -18.41
CA ASP A 15 -18.43 4.75 -19.40
C ASP A 15 -18.30 3.31 -18.86
N GLN A 16 -17.83 3.13 -17.62
CA GLN A 16 -17.68 1.81 -16.98
C GLN A 16 -18.96 0.94 -16.98
N PRO A 17 -20.19 1.43 -16.69
CA PRO A 17 -21.38 0.59 -16.67
C PRO A 17 -21.67 -0.03 -18.04
N GLN A 18 -21.57 0.80 -19.09
CA GLN A 18 -21.76 0.36 -20.47
C GLN A 18 -20.60 -0.53 -20.94
N ALA A 19 -19.39 -0.31 -20.43
CA ALA A 19 -18.26 -1.19 -20.72
C ALA A 19 -18.46 -2.59 -20.14
N ILE A 20 -18.86 -2.70 -18.86
CA ILE A 20 -19.19 -3.96 -18.19
C ILE A 20 -20.35 -4.67 -18.93
N GLU A 21 -21.43 -3.96 -19.23
CA GLU A 21 -22.59 -4.50 -19.94
C GLU A 21 -22.21 -5.06 -21.32
N LYS A 22 -21.44 -4.32 -22.12
CA LYS A 22 -20.97 -4.77 -23.45
C LYS A 22 -20.07 -5.98 -23.36
N LEU A 23 -19.11 -6.00 -22.43
CA LEU A 23 -18.16 -7.10 -22.27
C LEU A 23 -18.88 -8.38 -21.83
N VAL A 24 -19.77 -8.30 -20.82
CA VAL A 24 -20.57 -9.43 -20.35
C VAL A 24 -21.47 -9.96 -21.47
N ALA A 25 -22.25 -9.09 -22.13
CA ALA A 25 -23.12 -9.50 -23.23
C ALA A 25 -22.34 -10.10 -24.41
N GLY A 26 -21.09 -9.66 -24.64
CA GLY A 26 -20.19 -10.26 -25.63
C GLY A 26 -19.71 -11.67 -25.25
N ILE A 27 -19.41 -11.90 -23.98
CA ILE A 27 -19.08 -13.25 -23.47
C ILE A 27 -20.29 -14.18 -23.60
N GLU A 28 -21.49 -13.70 -23.26
CA GLU A 28 -22.76 -14.44 -23.38
C GLU A 28 -23.16 -14.72 -24.83
N GLN A 29 -22.82 -13.83 -25.77
CA GLN A 29 -22.96 -14.05 -27.22
C GLN A 29 -21.94 -15.06 -27.78
N GLY A 30 -20.97 -15.49 -26.97
CA GLY A 30 -19.95 -16.47 -27.36
C GLY A 30 -18.73 -15.88 -28.06
N TYR A 31 -18.50 -14.56 -27.99
CA TYR A 31 -17.27 -13.97 -28.54
C TYR A 31 -16.05 -14.58 -27.84
N LYS A 32 -15.10 -15.06 -28.64
CA LYS A 32 -13.84 -15.66 -28.19
C LYS A 32 -12.89 -14.60 -27.66
N HIS A 33 -12.92 -13.41 -28.26
CA HIS A 33 -11.92 -12.37 -28.02
C HIS A 33 -12.56 -10.99 -27.95
N GLN A 34 -12.29 -10.25 -26.87
CA GLN A 34 -12.74 -8.87 -26.68
C GLN A 34 -11.62 -8.01 -26.12
N THR A 35 -11.69 -6.70 -26.37
CA THR A 35 -10.72 -5.71 -25.84
C THR A 35 -11.43 -4.64 -25.01
N LEU A 36 -10.90 -4.33 -23.82
CA LEU A 36 -11.24 -3.16 -23.00
C LEU A 36 -10.17 -2.08 -23.18
N LEU A 37 -10.54 -1.01 -23.90
CA LEU A 37 -9.70 0.14 -24.21
C LEU A 37 -9.78 1.18 -23.08
N GLY A 38 -8.89 1.06 -22.09
CA GLY A 38 -8.95 1.76 -20.80
C GLY A 38 -8.19 3.10 -20.67
N ALA A 39 -8.29 3.70 -19.48
CA ALA A 39 -7.58 4.91 -19.02
C ALA A 39 -6.92 4.69 -17.63
N THR A 40 -6.04 5.60 -17.19
CA THR A 40 -4.91 5.27 -16.30
C THR A 40 -4.93 5.80 -14.83
N GLY A 41 -5.18 4.91 -13.84
CA GLY A 41 -4.65 4.85 -12.43
C GLY A 41 -5.22 5.71 -11.26
N THR A 42 -5.45 5.09 -10.06
CA THR A 42 -6.09 5.65 -8.80
C THR A 42 -5.73 4.88 -7.48
N GLY A 43 -6.00 5.36 -6.22
CA GLY A 43 -5.95 4.57 -4.94
C GLY A 43 -5.88 5.35 -3.56
N LYS A 44 -6.63 4.93 -2.50
CA LYS A 44 -7.34 5.78 -1.46
C LYS A 44 -7.04 5.52 0.07
N SER A 45 -7.22 6.49 1.03
CA SER A 45 -7.11 6.34 2.54
C SER A 45 -7.62 7.54 3.44
N THR A 46 -7.43 7.56 4.80
CA THR A 46 -7.76 8.69 5.75
C THR A 46 -6.61 9.18 6.69
N SER A 47 -6.72 10.33 7.40
CA SER A 47 -5.60 11.00 8.12
C SER A 47 -5.33 10.57 9.59
N TYR A 48 -4.12 10.84 10.11
CA TYR A 48 -3.57 10.49 11.44
C TYR A 48 -4.34 11.07 12.62
N ASP A 49 -4.52 12.40 12.65
CA ASP A 49 -5.23 13.10 13.72
C ASP A 49 -6.77 12.95 13.61
N CYS A 50 -7.26 12.19 12.63
CA CYS A 50 -8.69 11.96 12.42
C CYS A 50 -9.28 11.19 13.62
N PRO A 51 -10.18 11.80 14.43
CA PRO A 51 -10.76 11.10 15.57
C PRO A 51 -11.78 10.07 15.07
N VAL A 52 -11.65 8.83 15.54
CA VAL A 52 -12.51 7.70 15.22
C VAL A 52 -13.23 7.22 16.47
N PHE A 53 -14.47 6.76 16.30
CA PHE A 53 -15.22 6.12 17.38
C PHE A 53 -15.03 4.61 17.35
N ILE A 54 -14.53 4.04 18.44
CA ILE A 54 -14.34 2.60 18.62
C ILE A 54 -14.90 2.13 19.96
N ILE A 55 -15.26 0.85 20.03
CA ILE A 55 -15.56 0.15 21.27
C ILE A 55 -14.70 -1.10 21.33
N LYS A 56 -13.89 -1.20 22.38
CA LYS A 56 -13.03 -2.34 22.70
C LYS A 56 -13.77 -3.25 23.68
N GLN A 57 -14.08 -4.47 23.24
CA GLN A 57 -14.83 -5.47 24.00
C GLN A 57 -13.89 -6.52 24.59
N ASP A 58 -13.82 -6.53 25.93
CA ASP A 58 -12.93 -7.38 26.72
C ASP A 58 -13.78 -8.43 27.44
N GLY A 59 -14.16 -9.47 26.70
CA GLY A 59 -15.10 -10.49 27.16
C GLY A 59 -16.50 -9.93 27.38
N ALA A 60 -16.88 -9.74 28.65
CA ALA A 60 -18.21 -9.23 29.04
C ALA A 60 -18.25 -7.69 29.26
N ARG A 61 -17.14 -6.98 29.06
CA ARG A 61 -17.00 -5.55 29.35
C ARG A 61 -16.76 -4.75 28.07
N SER A 62 -17.53 -3.68 27.85
CA SER A 62 -17.42 -2.82 26.66
C SER A 62 -16.88 -1.44 27.01
N THR A 63 -15.68 -1.12 26.53
CA THR A 63 -15.06 0.21 26.73
C THR A 63 -15.10 0.99 25.43
N ALA A 64 -15.89 2.07 25.41
CA ALA A 64 -15.98 2.97 24.26
C ALA A 64 -14.93 4.09 24.37
N HIS A 65 -14.36 4.48 23.23
CA HIS A 65 -13.30 5.49 23.12
C HIS A 65 -13.51 6.36 21.87
N VAL A 66 -13.08 7.62 21.95
CA VAL A 66 -12.95 8.52 20.79
C VAL A 66 -11.51 8.99 20.78
N GLU A 67 -10.71 8.45 19.85
CA GLU A 67 -9.26 8.65 19.80
C GLU A 67 -8.79 8.88 18.35
N PRO A 68 -7.67 9.56 18.11
CA PRO A 68 -7.14 9.74 16.76
C PRO A 68 -6.66 8.40 16.17
N ILE A 69 -7.03 8.11 14.92
CA ILE A 69 -6.77 6.81 14.28
C ILE A 69 -5.28 6.48 14.15
N GLY A 70 -4.42 7.47 13.91
CA GLY A 70 -2.98 7.27 13.74
C GLY A 70 -2.31 6.69 14.98
N PRO A 71 -2.32 7.39 16.13
CA PRO A 71 -1.82 6.90 17.41
C PRO A 71 -2.44 5.57 17.85
N LEU A 72 -3.75 5.38 17.61
CA LEU A 72 -4.43 4.11 17.89
C LEU A 72 -3.79 2.96 17.10
N VAL A 73 -3.79 3.07 15.77
CA VAL A 73 -3.30 2.02 14.86
C VAL A 73 -1.80 1.80 15.03
N ASP A 74 -1.00 2.86 15.17
CA ASP A 74 0.44 2.73 15.46
C ASP A 74 0.69 2.02 16.79
N SER A 75 -0.02 2.35 17.87
CA SER A 75 0.17 1.70 19.17
C SER A 75 -0.30 0.25 19.22
N LEU A 76 -1.22 -0.15 18.33
CA LEU A 76 -1.61 -1.54 18.11
C LEU A 76 -0.55 -2.27 17.27
N ILE A 77 -0.09 -1.65 16.18
CA ILE A 77 0.97 -2.19 15.31
C ILE A 77 2.28 -2.42 16.10
N GLU A 78 2.68 -1.49 16.96
CA GLU A 78 3.84 -1.63 17.84
C GLU A 78 3.66 -2.74 18.89
N ARG A 79 2.46 -2.90 19.44
CA ARG A 79 2.17 -3.88 20.50
C ARG A 79 2.08 -5.31 19.98
N TYR A 80 1.54 -5.49 18.78
CA TYR A 80 1.31 -6.79 18.14
C TYR A 80 2.26 -6.99 16.94
N ALA A 81 3.48 -6.44 17.03
CA ALA A 81 4.46 -6.38 15.94
C ALA A 81 4.86 -7.74 15.34
N THR A 82 4.62 -8.84 16.05
CA THR A 82 4.86 -10.22 15.60
C THR A 82 3.77 -10.79 14.70
N GLU A 83 2.58 -10.18 14.64
CA GLU A 83 1.40 -10.66 13.89
C GLU A 83 1.01 -9.69 12.76
N LEU A 84 1.96 -8.88 12.29
CA LEU A 84 1.78 -7.90 11.23
C LEU A 84 1.89 -8.51 9.83
N ARG A 85 0.97 -8.12 8.96
CA ARG A 85 1.02 -8.34 7.52
C ARG A 85 1.47 -7.06 6.81
N TYR A 86 2.23 -7.20 5.73
CA TYR A 86 2.84 -6.08 5.03
C TYR A 86 2.66 -6.24 3.52
N ASP A 87 2.00 -5.30 2.84
CA ASP A 87 1.86 -5.29 1.38
C ASP A 87 2.37 -3.97 0.78
N SER A 88 3.31 -4.06 -0.16
CA SER A 88 4.19 -2.95 -0.60
C SER A 88 4.58 -2.03 0.58
N ASP A 89 3.94 -0.85 0.66
CA ASP A 89 4.17 0.23 1.63
C ASP A 89 2.98 0.41 2.61
N THR A 90 2.21 -0.66 2.81
CA THR A 90 1.05 -0.76 3.68
C THR A 90 1.33 -1.79 4.78
N VAL A 91 1.04 -1.42 6.03
CA VAL A 91 1.07 -2.30 7.20
C VAL A 91 -0.36 -2.62 7.61
N ILE A 92 -0.65 -3.89 7.85
CA ILE A 92 -1.99 -4.40 8.20
C ILE A 92 -1.85 -5.24 9.47
N LEU A 93 -2.68 -4.94 10.48
CA LEU A 93 -2.86 -5.75 11.68
C LEU A 93 -4.30 -6.28 11.69
N ASP A 94 -4.48 -7.60 11.61
CA ASP A 94 -5.80 -8.20 11.79
C ASP A 94 -6.25 -8.05 13.26
N SER A 95 -7.48 -7.58 13.49
CA SER A 95 -7.99 -7.31 14.85
C SER A 95 -8.05 -8.56 15.72
N ALA A 96 -8.11 -9.75 15.11
CA ALA A 96 -8.06 -11.04 15.82
C ALA A 96 -6.77 -11.23 16.63
N ALA A 97 -5.62 -10.80 16.09
CA ALA A 97 -4.31 -10.85 16.76
C ALA A 97 -4.28 -10.08 18.08
N THR A 98 -5.15 -9.08 18.24
CA THR A 98 -5.15 -8.25 19.45
C THR A 98 -5.70 -8.97 20.69
N GLY A 99 -6.45 -10.07 20.51
CA GLY A 99 -7.16 -10.77 21.59
C GLY A 99 -8.39 -10.05 22.14
N ASN A 100 -8.80 -8.93 21.54
CA ASN A 100 -10.00 -8.17 21.93
C ASN A 100 -10.86 -7.89 20.68
N HIS A 101 -12.18 -7.84 20.84
CA HIS A 101 -13.05 -7.48 19.72
C HIS A 101 -13.22 -5.96 19.66
N TYR A 102 -12.69 -5.35 18.61
CA TYR A 102 -12.93 -3.94 18.30
C TYR A 102 -14.13 -3.82 17.35
N VAL A 103 -15.10 -2.99 17.73
CA VAL A 103 -16.23 -2.61 16.87
C VAL A 103 -16.25 -1.09 16.69
N THR A 104 -16.79 -0.62 15.56
CA THR A 104 -17.05 0.79 15.29
C THR A 104 -18.50 0.98 14.84
N GLN A 105 -19.00 2.21 14.93
CA GLN A 105 -20.34 2.53 14.46
C GLN A 105 -20.28 2.81 12.96
N SER A 106 -21.08 2.08 12.17
CA SER A 106 -21.01 2.12 10.70
C SER A 106 -22.38 2.28 10.06
N PHE A 107 -22.41 2.87 8.87
CA PHE A 107 -23.62 3.03 8.07
C PHE A 107 -23.66 1.95 6.99
N ASN A 108 -24.71 1.13 6.98
CA ASN A 108 -24.93 0.15 5.93
C ASN A 108 -25.83 0.76 4.83
N PRO A 109 -25.29 1.07 3.64
CA PRO A 109 -26.02 1.78 2.57
C PRO A 109 -27.15 0.94 1.96
N ALA A 110 -27.07 -0.39 2.02
CA ALA A 110 -28.08 -1.30 1.46
C ALA A 110 -29.34 -1.41 2.34
N THR A 111 -29.25 -1.13 3.64
CA THR A 111 -30.38 -1.24 4.60
C THR A 111 -30.80 0.10 5.22
N GLY A 112 -30.04 1.17 5.00
CA GLY A 112 -30.31 2.49 5.59
C GLY A 112 -30.01 2.58 7.09
N LYS A 113 -29.46 1.52 7.70
CA LYS A 113 -29.24 1.41 9.16
C LYS A 113 -27.85 1.88 9.56
N VAL A 114 -27.76 2.28 10.83
CA VAL A 114 -26.52 2.53 11.54
C VAL A 114 -26.47 1.57 12.73
N ASP A 115 -25.40 0.81 12.86
CA ASP A 115 -25.22 -0.20 13.91
C ASP A 115 -23.72 -0.34 14.26
N LEU A 116 -23.39 -1.22 15.21
CA LEU A 116 -22.00 -1.55 15.56
C LEU A 116 -21.50 -2.73 14.72
N TYR A 117 -20.42 -2.51 13.97
CA TYR A 117 -19.78 -3.51 13.10
C TYR A 117 -18.35 -3.81 13.56
N PRO A 118 -17.87 -5.07 13.45
CA PRO A 118 -16.51 -5.43 13.82
C PRO A 118 -15.48 -4.84 12.85
N ILE A 119 -14.40 -4.30 13.41
CA ILE A 119 -13.19 -3.98 12.64
C ILE A 119 -12.46 -5.31 12.41
N GLN A 120 -12.28 -5.71 11.15
CA GLN A 120 -11.52 -6.90 10.80
C GLN A 120 -10.01 -6.64 10.85
N SER A 121 -9.56 -5.49 10.35
CA SER A 121 -8.14 -5.12 10.35
C SER A 121 -7.92 -3.62 10.45
N PHE A 122 -6.77 -3.27 11.01
CA PHE A 122 -6.24 -1.92 11.16
C PHE A 122 -5.13 -1.72 10.13
N THR A 123 -5.26 -0.69 9.29
CA THR A 123 -4.38 -0.49 8.14
C THR A 123 -3.67 0.86 8.23
N ARG A 124 -2.39 0.87 7.84
CA ARG A 124 -1.53 2.06 7.76
C ARG A 124 -0.76 2.07 6.44
N HIS A 125 -0.96 3.10 5.62
CA HIS A 125 -0.25 3.32 4.36
C HIS A 125 0.55 4.64 4.43
N ALA A 126 1.69 4.81 3.75
CA ALA A 126 2.38 6.12 3.81
C ALA A 126 1.62 7.28 3.11
N THR A 127 1.77 8.49 3.63
CA THR A 127 0.95 9.67 3.27
C THR A 127 0.96 10.06 1.78
N PRO A 128 -0.19 10.42 1.19
CA PRO A 128 -0.24 11.04 -0.13
C PRO A 128 -0.07 12.56 -0.08
N ALA A 129 0.42 13.14 -1.19
CA ALA A 129 0.87 14.52 -1.24
C ALA A 129 -0.25 15.59 -1.16
N ALA A 130 -1.52 15.21 -1.08
CA ALA A 130 -2.62 16.11 -0.72
C ALA A 130 -3.72 15.37 0.03
N MET A 131 -4.22 16.00 1.10
CA MET A 131 -5.43 15.60 1.81
C MET A 131 -6.51 16.67 1.64
N TYR A 132 -7.76 16.26 1.72
CA TYR A 132 -8.94 17.10 1.53
C TYR A 132 -9.69 17.17 2.85
N HIS A 133 -9.74 18.36 3.45
CA HIS A 133 -10.54 18.66 4.62
C HIS A 133 -11.96 19.00 4.19
N LEU A 134 -12.82 18.00 4.19
CA LEU A 134 -14.25 18.17 3.97
C LEU A 134 -14.86 18.74 5.24
N LYS A 135 -15.57 19.87 5.14
CA LYS A 135 -16.36 20.47 6.21
C LYS A 135 -17.84 20.49 5.84
N THR A 136 -18.71 20.23 6.80
CA THR A 136 -20.17 20.25 6.65
C THR A 136 -20.79 21.51 7.24
N THR A 137 -22.00 21.87 6.80
CA THR A 137 -22.76 23.01 7.31
C THR A 137 -23.16 22.89 8.79
N CYS A 138 -22.95 21.73 9.41
CA CYS A 138 -23.07 21.53 10.86
C CYS A 138 -21.72 21.62 11.60
N GLY A 139 -20.65 22.07 10.93
CA GLY A 139 -19.32 22.26 11.51
C GLY A 139 -18.50 20.98 11.69
N ARG A 140 -19.08 19.80 11.42
CA ARG A 140 -18.33 18.53 11.39
C ARG A 140 -17.40 18.51 10.20
N SER A 141 -16.22 17.94 10.35
CA SER A 141 -15.24 17.85 9.27
C SER A 141 -14.34 16.62 9.35
N VAL A 142 -13.78 16.21 8.23
CA VAL A 142 -12.89 15.04 8.13
C VAL A 142 -11.82 15.30 7.08
N THR A 143 -10.61 14.76 7.30
CA THR A 143 -9.46 14.94 6.40
C THR A 143 -9.12 13.59 5.76
N LEU A 144 -9.40 13.45 4.45
CA LEU A 144 -9.32 12.20 3.69
C LEU A 144 -8.37 12.34 2.50
N THR A 145 -7.95 11.25 1.84
CA THR A 145 -7.33 11.36 0.50
C THR A 145 -8.37 11.84 -0.51
N GLY A 146 -7.95 12.60 -1.52
CA GLY A 146 -8.88 13.21 -2.48
C GLY A 146 -9.74 12.20 -3.25
N ASP A 147 -9.19 11.03 -3.54
CA ASP A 147 -9.91 9.96 -4.19
C ASP A 147 -10.77 9.13 -3.23
N HIS A 148 -10.56 9.16 -1.91
CA HIS A 148 -11.31 8.36 -0.93
C HIS A 148 -12.81 8.55 -1.08
N ASN A 149 -13.55 7.44 -1.19
CA ASN A 149 -14.98 7.50 -1.47
C ASN A 149 -15.78 7.98 -0.25
N LEU A 150 -16.98 8.52 -0.48
CA LEU A 150 -17.95 9.02 0.49
C LEU A 150 -19.36 8.65 0.02
N TRP A 151 -20.24 8.24 0.94
CA TRP A 151 -21.68 8.14 0.66
C TRP A 151 -22.36 9.50 0.85
N VAL A 152 -23.08 10.00 -0.17
CA VAL A 152 -23.87 11.24 -0.10
C VAL A 152 -25.30 11.04 -0.59
N LEU A 153 -26.22 11.83 -0.06
CA LEU A 153 -27.52 12.10 -0.66
C LEU A 153 -27.37 13.28 -1.63
N ARG A 154 -27.30 12.98 -2.93
CA ARG A 154 -27.24 13.95 -4.03
C ARG A 154 -28.51 13.82 -4.88
N ASP A 155 -29.20 14.93 -5.13
CA ASP A 155 -30.49 15.00 -5.83
C ASP A 155 -31.58 14.07 -5.27
N GLY A 156 -31.58 13.88 -3.94
CA GLY A 156 -32.53 13.01 -3.24
C GLY A 156 -32.26 11.51 -3.41
N ARG A 157 -31.11 11.12 -3.99
CA ARG A 157 -30.68 9.72 -4.13
C ARG A 157 -29.36 9.49 -3.39
N LEU A 158 -29.22 8.32 -2.78
CA LEU A 158 -27.97 7.88 -2.19
C LEU A 158 -26.98 7.52 -3.32
N GLN A 159 -25.79 8.10 -3.29
CA GLN A 159 -24.73 7.95 -4.30
C GLN A 159 -23.38 7.85 -3.59
N LEU A 160 -22.46 7.03 -4.11
CA LEU A 160 -21.06 7.10 -3.69
C LEU A 160 -20.30 8.07 -4.61
N ILE A 161 -19.45 8.91 -4.04
CA ILE A 161 -18.61 9.89 -4.74
C ILE A 161 -17.19 9.88 -4.16
N GLU A 162 -16.20 10.43 -4.88
CA GLU A 162 -14.85 10.67 -4.31
C GLU A 162 -14.83 11.97 -3.48
N THR A 163 -13.94 12.08 -2.50
CA THR A 163 -13.86 13.26 -1.60
C THR A 163 -13.58 14.56 -2.38
N ALA A 164 -12.72 14.53 -3.39
CA ALA A 164 -12.45 15.64 -4.30
C ALA A 164 -13.64 15.94 -5.24
N ALA A 165 -14.60 15.02 -5.38
CA ALA A 165 -15.82 15.19 -6.17
C ALA A 165 -17.04 15.63 -5.31
N ALA A 166 -16.82 15.90 -4.02
CA ALA A 166 -17.83 16.38 -3.09
C ALA A 166 -18.09 17.89 -3.28
N ARG A 167 -19.36 18.28 -3.21
CA ARG A 167 -19.84 19.63 -3.52
C ARG A 167 -20.76 20.14 -2.40
N PRO A 168 -20.83 21.45 -2.13
CA PRO A 168 -21.75 22.01 -1.10
C PRO A 168 -23.25 21.72 -1.30
N SER A 169 -23.64 21.21 -2.47
CA SER A 169 -24.99 20.69 -2.75
C SER A 169 -25.30 19.34 -2.09
N ASP A 170 -24.27 18.56 -1.78
CA ASP A 170 -24.39 17.18 -1.35
C ASP A 170 -24.62 17.10 0.15
N ARG A 171 -25.32 16.05 0.62
CA ARG A 171 -25.55 15.83 2.05
C ARG A 171 -24.93 14.52 2.51
N LEU A 172 -24.13 14.56 3.57
CA LEU A 172 -23.51 13.37 4.16
C LEU A 172 -24.43 12.72 5.21
N PRO A 173 -24.50 11.38 5.27
CA PRO A 173 -25.21 10.65 6.32
C PRO A 173 -24.46 10.81 7.64
N LEU A 174 -25.19 11.18 8.69
CA LEU A 174 -24.66 11.41 10.02
C LEU A 174 -25.47 10.64 11.08
N PRO A 175 -24.81 10.07 12.10
CA PRO A 175 -25.49 9.35 13.16
C PRO A 175 -26.43 10.27 13.96
N LEU A 176 -27.62 9.75 14.26
CA LEU A 176 -28.60 10.40 15.14
C LEU A 176 -28.17 10.35 16.61
N THR A 177 -27.43 9.30 17.01
CA THR A 177 -26.96 9.03 18.37
C THR A 177 -25.69 8.18 18.34
N LEU A 178 -24.87 8.25 19.40
CA LEU A 178 -23.67 7.43 19.59
C LEU A 178 -24.03 6.11 20.29
N LEU A 179 -23.72 4.96 19.70
CA LEU A 179 -24.12 3.64 20.19
C LEU A 179 -23.13 3.04 21.21
N GLY A 180 -23.62 2.15 22.09
CA GLY A 180 -22.80 1.21 22.87
C GLY A 180 -21.87 1.77 23.96
N ALA A 181 -22.05 3.02 24.38
CA ALA A 181 -21.10 3.72 25.25
C ALA A 181 -21.68 4.12 26.62
N GLY A 182 -21.05 3.66 27.71
CA GLY A 182 -21.32 4.10 29.09
C GLY A 182 -21.43 2.95 30.12
N GLU A 183 -20.37 2.71 30.88
CA GLU A 183 -20.31 1.73 31.98
C GLU A 183 -19.75 2.29 33.30
N LEU A 184 -19.00 3.40 33.25
CA LEU A 184 -18.25 3.92 34.40
C LEU A 184 -19.09 4.89 35.24
N SER A 185 -19.30 4.54 36.51
CA SER A 185 -20.04 5.34 37.51
C SER A 185 -19.22 5.80 38.71
N GLU A 186 -17.97 5.35 38.86
CA GLU A 186 -17.05 5.75 39.93
C GLU A 186 -15.63 5.95 39.38
N LEU A 187 -14.87 6.89 39.96
CA LEU A 187 -13.53 7.28 39.49
C LEU A 187 -12.58 7.53 40.68
N GLU A 188 -11.57 6.66 40.86
CA GLU A 188 -10.63 6.77 41.98
C GLU A 188 -9.52 7.79 41.73
N LEU A 189 -9.68 9.00 42.29
CA LEU A 189 -8.72 10.11 42.11
C LEU A 189 -7.48 10.02 43.02
N LEU A 190 -7.58 9.32 44.15
CA LEU A 190 -6.60 9.30 45.25
C LEU A 190 -5.15 9.00 44.83
N PRO A 191 -4.88 7.98 43.98
CA PRO A 191 -3.53 7.69 43.50
C PRO A 191 -2.88 8.83 42.71
N ARG A 192 -3.66 9.69 42.02
CA ARG A 192 -3.15 10.71 41.11
C ARG A 192 -2.85 12.06 41.77
N VAL A 193 -3.46 12.36 42.93
CA VAL A 193 -3.19 13.56 43.75
C VAL A 193 -2.18 13.33 44.88
N THR A 194 -1.85 12.07 45.17
CA THR A 194 -0.87 11.73 46.21
C THR A 194 0.49 12.36 45.93
N GLY A 195 1.03 13.11 46.91
CA GLY A 195 2.34 13.77 46.83
C GLY A 195 2.38 15.19 46.26
N LYS A 196 1.24 15.79 45.87
CA LYS A 196 1.20 17.10 45.18
C LYS A 196 0.66 18.24 46.04
N LYS A 197 1.12 19.47 45.74
CA LYS A 197 0.60 20.71 46.34
C LYS A 197 -0.63 21.19 45.56
N MET A 198 -1.80 20.80 46.04
CA MET A 198 -3.10 21.25 45.56
C MET A 198 -3.41 22.72 46.05
N PHE A 199 -4.46 23.42 45.54
CA PHE A 199 -4.95 24.85 45.70
C PHE A 199 -6.35 25.33 46.29
N VAL A 200 -6.82 25.14 47.56
CA VAL A 200 -8.24 25.46 47.97
C VAL A 200 -8.39 26.93 48.31
N ASP A 201 -9.62 27.47 48.28
CA ASP A 201 -9.94 28.58 49.19
C ASP A 201 -10.28 28.10 50.62
N ALA A 202 -9.71 28.79 51.61
CA ALA A 202 -9.98 28.60 53.04
C ALA A 202 -9.99 29.96 53.78
N SER A 203 -10.18 31.07 53.07
CA SER A 203 -9.94 32.43 53.55
C SER A 203 -10.71 32.76 54.83
N GLU A 204 -11.99 32.40 54.91
CA GLU A 204 -12.82 32.62 56.12
C GLU A 204 -12.35 31.78 57.32
N ALA A 205 -12.05 30.50 57.11
CA ALA A 205 -11.55 29.61 58.17
C ALA A 205 -10.17 30.05 58.71
N VAL A 206 -9.30 30.55 57.83
CA VAL A 206 -8.01 31.13 58.20
C VAL A 206 -8.21 32.43 58.99
N LEU A 207 -9.12 33.30 58.57
CA LEU A 207 -9.42 34.54 59.29
C LEU A 207 -10.05 34.26 60.67
N ALA A 208 -10.94 33.26 60.78
CA ALA A 208 -11.50 32.81 62.05
C ALA A 208 -10.42 32.25 62.99
N TYR A 209 -9.55 31.35 62.51
CA TYR A 209 -8.44 30.82 63.30
C TYR A 209 -7.46 31.90 63.75
N VAL A 210 -7.13 32.86 62.87
CA VAL A 210 -6.28 34.02 63.19
C VAL A 210 -6.96 34.98 64.19
N HIS A 211 -8.29 35.03 64.23
CA HIS A 211 -9.06 35.79 65.21
C HIS A 211 -9.10 35.13 66.59
N GLU A 212 -9.22 33.80 66.66
CA GLU A 212 -9.22 33.05 67.94
C GLU A 212 -7.81 32.85 68.53
N GLN A 213 -6.85 32.40 67.72
CA GLN A 213 -5.52 31.96 68.19
C GLN A 213 -4.42 33.01 67.96
N GLY A 214 -4.74 34.11 67.28
CA GLY A 214 -3.82 35.21 67.01
C GLY A 214 -2.88 34.97 65.83
N SER A 215 -2.60 36.03 65.07
CA SER A 215 -1.81 35.96 63.83
C SER A 215 -0.41 35.37 64.00
N LYS A 216 0.27 35.61 65.13
CA LYS A 216 1.61 35.05 65.40
C LYS A 216 1.65 33.52 65.39
N ALA A 217 0.64 32.86 65.97
CA ALA A 217 0.58 31.40 66.02
C ALA A 217 0.43 30.79 64.63
N PHE A 218 -0.49 31.33 63.82
CA PHE A 218 -0.66 30.95 62.41
C PHE A 218 0.63 31.19 61.60
N VAL A 219 1.25 32.37 61.72
CA VAL A 219 2.49 32.69 60.99
C VAL A 219 3.62 31.73 61.35
N GLN A 220 3.80 31.36 62.62
CA GLN A 220 4.82 30.39 63.00
C GLN A 220 4.54 28.98 62.44
N ALA A 221 3.28 28.51 62.50
CA ALA A 221 2.88 27.21 61.98
C ALA A 221 3.06 27.11 60.45
N ILE A 222 2.71 28.17 59.71
CA ILE A 222 2.83 28.21 58.24
C ILE A 222 4.29 28.42 57.80
N ASN A 223 5.07 29.26 58.49
CA ASN A 223 6.51 29.42 58.23
C ASN A 223 7.28 28.11 58.43
N ALA A 224 6.89 27.28 59.41
CA ALA A 224 7.49 25.96 59.63
C ALA A 224 7.28 24.97 58.47
N GLN A 225 6.33 25.24 57.58
CA GLN A 225 6.08 24.46 56.34
C GLN A 225 6.70 25.11 55.09
N GLY A 226 7.61 26.09 55.26
CA GLY A 226 8.32 26.74 54.16
C GLY A 226 7.46 27.73 53.35
N ILE A 227 6.36 28.23 53.92
CA ILE A 227 5.46 29.20 53.28
C ILE A 227 5.47 30.49 54.12
N SER A 228 5.59 31.67 53.49
CA SER A 228 5.55 32.93 54.24
C SER A 228 4.14 33.24 54.75
N GLY A 229 3.89 32.97 56.02
CA GLY A 229 2.60 33.20 56.68
C GLY A 229 2.23 34.69 56.78
N ASN A 230 3.23 35.58 56.87
CA ASN A 230 3.00 37.04 56.89
C ASN A 230 2.43 37.53 55.55
N ASP A 231 3.08 37.15 54.45
CA ASP A 231 2.64 37.53 53.11
C ASP A 231 1.28 36.90 52.80
N LYS A 232 1.03 35.68 53.28
CA LYS A 232 -0.27 35.01 53.12
C LYS A 232 -1.41 35.72 53.86
N ILE A 233 -1.21 36.13 55.11
CA ILE A 233 -2.18 36.96 55.85
C ILE A 233 -2.40 38.31 55.13
N SER A 234 -1.34 38.91 54.60
CA SER A 234 -1.42 40.16 53.83
C SER A 234 -2.27 39.99 52.56
N SER A 235 -2.00 38.96 51.75
CA SER A 235 -2.74 38.68 50.52
C SER A 235 -4.23 38.43 50.75
N ILE A 236 -4.58 37.66 51.79
CA ILE A 236 -5.97 37.40 52.19
C ILE A 236 -6.66 38.69 52.65
N ARG A 237 -6.03 39.48 53.52
CA ARG A 237 -6.61 40.75 54.03
C ARG A 237 -6.81 41.83 52.97
N HIS A 238 -6.01 41.81 51.91
CA HIS A 238 -6.08 42.76 50.81
C HIS A 238 -6.74 42.21 49.54
N ALA A 239 -7.35 41.02 49.61
CA ALA A 239 -8.05 40.35 48.50
C ALA A 239 -7.25 40.31 47.18
N THR A 240 -5.92 40.13 47.28
CA THR A 240 -5.03 40.05 46.11
C THR A 240 -4.92 38.62 45.57
N ARG A 241 -4.38 38.47 44.35
CA ARG A 241 -4.53 37.31 43.43
C ARG A 241 -3.84 36.00 43.86
N GLY A 242 -3.83 35.68 45.15
CA GLY A 242 -3.26 34.47 45.74
C GLY A 242 -3.91 34.08 47.08
N ALA A 243 -5.22 34.26 47.22
CA ALA A 243 -5.94 34.10 48.50
C ALA A 243 -5.91 32.66 49.07
N GLY A 244 -6.15 31.64 48.25
CA GLY A 244 -6.36 30.24 48.70
C GLY A 244 -5.15 29.49 49.28
N ILE A 245 -5.40 28.51 50.18
CA ILE A 245 -4.47 27.43 50.59
C ILE A 245 -4.56 26.23 49.59
N ALA A 246 -4.84 24.96 49.98
CA ALA A 246 -4.28 23.78 49.25
C ALA A 246 -5.10 22.46 48.97
N VAL A 247 -6.12 22.50 48.09
CA VAL A 247 -6.92 21.45 47.40
C VAL A 247 -7.52 22.10 46.11
N ALA A 248 -6.95 21.89 44.91
CA ALA A 248 -7.49 22.32 43.61
C ALA A 248 -7.32 21.18 42.61
N ILE A 249 -8.23 20.22 42.70
CA ILE A 249 -8.04 18.90 42.11
C ILE A 249 -8.35 18.90 40.61
N LEU A 250 -9.38 19.62 40.15
CA LEU A 250 -9.80 19.54 38.75
C LEU A 250 -8.71 19.98 37.74
N PRO A 251 -8.05 21.15 37.90
CA PRO A 251 -6.95 21.52 37.02
C PRO A 251 -5.74 20.58 37.16
N ASP A 252 -5.42 20.08 38.35
CA ASP A 252 -4.24 19.23 38.53
C ASP A 252 -4.45 17.77 38.06
N VAL A 253 -5.70 17.27 38.08
CA VAL A 253 -6.09 16.00 37.45
C VAL A 253 -6.02 16.14 35.92
N LEU A 254 -6.51 17.25 35.37
CA LEU A 254 -6.43 17.54 33.94
C LEU A 254 -4.98 17.84 33.46
N LEU A 255 -4.13 18.41 34.32
CA LEU A 255 -2.67 18.52 34.10
C LEU A 255 -2.03 17.13 34.01
N HIS A 256 -2.43 16.20 34.88
CA HIS A 256 -1.86 14.84 34.95
C HIS A 256 -2.59 13.80 34.10
N THR A 257 -3.55 14.21 33.27
CA THR A 257 -3.84 13.58 31.97
C THR A 257 -2.92 14.07 30.85
N ASN A 258 -1.84 14.80 31.20
CA ASN A 258 -0.77 15.26 30.32
C ASN A 258 -1.20 16.28 29.25
N ASN A 259 -2.38 16.90 29.40
CA ASN A 259 -3.10 17.52 28.29
C ASN A 259 -3.38 19.03 28.42
N PHE A 260 -2.80 19.75 29.37
CA PHE A 260 -2.96 21.23 29.42
C PHE A 260 -2.30 22.00 28.25
N GLY A 261 -1.65 21.28 27.32
CA GLY A 261 -1.25 21.81 26.02
C GLY A 261 -2.29 21.69 24.90
N LYS A 262 -3.42 20.99 25.13
CA LYS A 262 -4.50 20.76 24.15
C LYS A 262 -5.86 20.86 24.85
N CYS A 263 -6.75 21.76 24.45
CA CYS A 263 -8.06 21.80 25.11
C CYS A 263 -8.93 20.67 24.53
N GLN A 264 -9.26 19.70 25.38
CA GLN A 264 -10.00 18.46 25.06
C GLN A 264 -10.87 18.06 26.26
N LEU A 265 -11.85 17.17 26.06
CA LEU A 265 -12.52 16.49 27.17
C LEU A 265 -11.58 15.45 27.83
N PRO A 266 -11.81 15.03 29.09
CA PRO A 266 -11.06 13.93 29.68
C PRO A 266 -11.25 12.63 28.88
N SER A 267 -10.20 11.88 28.57
CA SER A 267 -10.28 10.70 27.69
C SER A 267 -11.21 9.57 28.18
N PHE A 268 -11.59 9.57 29.47
CA PHE A 268 -12.60 8.66 30.02
C PHE A 268 -14.05 9.11 29.80
N TRP A 269 -14.31 10.31 29.21
CA TRP A 269 -15.67 10.79 28.94
C TRP A 269 -16.53 9.79 28.13
N PRO A 270 -16.01 9.08 27.10
CA PRO A 270 -16.83 8.14 26.33
C PRO A 270 -17.17 6.86 27.12
N GLN A 271 -16.63 6.68 28.33
CA GLN A 271 -16.91 5.55 29.21
C GLN A 271 -17.90 5.90 30.34
N LEU A 272 -18.10 7.20 30.64
CA LEU A 272 -19.03 7.67 31.69
C LEU A 272 -20.48 7.26 31.42
N ALA A 273 -21.24 7.00 32.49
CA ALA A 273 -22.70 6.95 32.41
C ALA A 273 -23.28 8.31 31.99
N ASN A 274 -24.46 8.31 31.34
CA ASN A 274 -25.07 9.54 30.79
C ASN A 274 -25.36 10.61 31.87
N ALA A 275 -25.57 10.22 33.13
CA ALA A 275 -25.78 11.17 34.23
C ALA A 275 -24.50 11.96 34.55
N ASP A 276 -23.37 11.26 34.72
CA ASP A 276 -22.07 11.87 35.04
C ASP A 276 -21.49 12.65 33.86
N LEU A 277 -21.70 12.15 32.63
CA LEU A 277 -21.40 12.89 31.42
C LEU A 277 -22.29 14.15 31.31
N GLY A 278 -23.56 14.08 31.71
CA GLY A 278 -24.47 15.22 31.77
C GLY A 278 -23.97 16.30 32.74
N LEU A 279 -23.51 15.91 33.93
CA LEU A 279 -22.90 16.83 34.91
C LEU A 279 -21.58 17.43 34.42
N LEU A 280 -20.75 16.65 33.72
CA LEU A 280 -19.52 17.13 33.09
C LEU A 280 -19.84 18.19 32.03
N LEU A 281 -20.77 17.90 31.12
CA LEU A 281 -21.21 18.85 30.08
C LEU A 281 -21.86 20.09 30.70
N GLN A 282 -22.76 19.95 31.67
CA GLN A 282 -23.37 21.06 32.41
C GLN A 282 -22.29 22.01 32.94
N SER A 283 -21.20 21.48 33.49
CA SER A 283 -20.08 22.28 34.01
C SER A 283 -19.39 23.13 32.92
N TYR A 284 -19.14 22.58 31.74
CA TYR A 284 -18.58 23.34 30.60
C TYR A 284 -19.55 24.41 30.09
N PHE A 285 -20.84 24.10 29.98
CA PHE A 285 -21.86 25.04 29.51
C PHE A 285 -22.23 26.10 30.57
N ASP A 286 -22.11 25.82 31.87
CA ASP A 286 -22.24 26.82 32.95
C ASP A 286 -21.03 27.75 33.05
N GLY A 287 -19.83 27.29 32.69
CA GLY A 287 -18.66 28.13 32.46
C GLY A 287 -18.80 28.95 31.18
N ASP A 288 -18.29 28.41 30.08
CA ASP A 288 -18.05 29.12 28.81
C ASP A 288 -19.27 29.13 27.86
N GLY A 289 -20.41 28.62 28.32
CA GLY A 289 -21.69 28.74 27.61
C GLY A 289 -22.40 30.08 27.80
N ARG A 290 -23.06 30.54 26.75
CA ARG A 290 -24.05 31.63 26.74
C ARG A 290 -25.35 31.16 26.09
N ILE A 291 -26.42 31.92 26.29
CA ILE A 291 -27.70 31.73 25.61
C ILE A 291 -28.00 33.00 24.83
N GLU A 292 -28.29 32.86 23.55
CA GLU A 292 -28.40 33.96 22.61
C GLU A 292 -29.75 33.89 21.89
N ARG A 293 -30.59 34.92 22.07
CA ARG A 293 -32.00 34.92 21.66
C ARG A 293 -32.12 34.82 20.14
N GLY A 294 -32.55 33.64 19.67
CA GLY A 294 -32.67 33.28 18.25
C GLY A 294 -31.62 32.29 17.77
N SER A 295 -30.42 32.30 18.36
CA SER A 295 -29.30 31.41 18.00
C SER A 295 -29.28 30.11 18.82
N GLY A 296 -29.77 30.14 20.07
CA GLY A 296 -29.84 28.97 20.96
C GLY A 296 -28.82 29.02 22.10
N ILE A 297 -28.23 27.87 22.42
CA ILE A 297 -27.10 27.78 23.36
C ILE A 297 -25.82 27.82 22.55
N ILE A 298 -24.84 28.62 22.97
CA ILE A 298 -23.52 28.73 22.33
C ILE A 298 -22.45 28.57 23.40
N MET A 299 -21.54 27.62 23.25
CA MET A 299 -20.39 27.44 24.14
C MET A 299 -19.09 27.73 23.39
N THR A 300 -18.25 28.58 23.98
CA THR A 300 -16.97 28.99 23.37
C THR A 300 -15.85 28.05 23.82
N ALA A 301 -15.22 27.37 22.86
CA ALA A 301 -14.07 26.50 23.06
C ALA A 301 -12.80 27.13 22.47
N LEU A 302 -11.69 27.06 23.22
CA LEU A 302 -10.39 27.61 22.79
C LEU A 302 -9.62 26.71 21.79
N ASP A 303 -10.16 25.53 21.48
CA ASP A 303 -9.52 24.51 20.63
C ASP A 303 -10.60 23.74 19.85
N GLN A 304 -10.28 23.34 18.62
CA GLN A 304 -11.18 22.55 17.77
C GLN A 304 -11.42 21.14 18.33
N HIS A 305 -10.46 20.56 19.06
CA HIS A 305 -10.62 19.21 19.62
C HIS A 305 -11.69 19.19 20.73
N LEU A 306 -11.65 20.13 21.69
CA LEU A 306 -12.74 20.28 22.68
C LEU A 306 -14.10 20.49 21.99
N ALA A 307 -14.17 21.28 20.92
CA ALA A 307 -15.41 21.47 20.17
C ALA A 307 -15.91 20.16 19.50
N SER A 308 -15.00 19.34 18.98
CA SER A 308 -15.27 18.00 18.45
C SER A 308 -15.73 17.03 19.54
N ASP A 309 -15.00 16.94 20.65
CA ASP A 309 -15.31 16.09 21.80
C ASP A 309 -16.69 16.41 22.37
N LEU A 310 -17.02 17.69 22.52
CA LEU A 310 -18.35 18.14 22.94
C LEU A 310 -19.44 17.73 21.95
N CYS A 311 -19.18 17.75 20.64
CA CYS A 311 -20.15 17.28 19.64
C CYS A 311 -20.32 15.74 19.68
N TYR A 312 -19.25 14.98 19.89
CA TYR A 312 -19.33 13.54 20.15
C TYR A 312 -20.05 13.21 21.46
N ALA A 313 -19.86 14.01 22.51
CA ALA A 313 -20.52 13.85 23.80
C ALA A 313 -22.02 14.21 23.74
N LEU A 314 -22.38 15.29 23.04
CA LEU A 314 -23.79 15.67 22.81
C LEU A 314 -24.55 14.59 22.02
N LEU A 315 -23.88 13.86 21.12
CA LEU A 315 -24.46 12.73 20.40
C LEU A 315 -24.89 11.55 21.30
N ARG A 316 -24.32 11.38 22.51
CA ARG A 316 -24.84 10.39 23.51
C ARG A 316 -26.29 10.66 23.92
N PHE A 317 -26.70 11.93 23.87
CA PHE A 317 -28.04 12.42 24.20
C PHE A 317 -28.87 12.67 22.91
N GLY A 318 -28.31 12.34 21.75
CA GLY A 318 -28.85 12.61 20.42
C GLY A 318 -28.93 14.09 20.04
N ILE A 319 -28.22 14.96 20.76
CA ILE A 319 -28.19 16.41 20.56
C ILE A 319 -27.13 16.74 19.50
N TRP A 320 -27.45 17.60 18.53
CA TRP A 320 -26.44 18.15 17.62
C TRP A 320 -25.91 19.50 18.14
N GLY A 321 -24.63 19.53 18.48
CA GLY A 321 -23.85 20.76 18.42
C GLY A 321 -23.42 21.04 16.97
N ARG A 322 -23.53 22.30 16.53
CA ARG A 322 -22.88 22.83 15.33
C ARG A 322 -21.57 23.48 15.74
N ILE A 323 -20.45 23.11 15.11
CA ILE A 323 -19.18 23.82 15.31
C ILE A 323 -19.12 25.03 14.36
N SER A 324 -18.67 26.17 14.87
CA SER A 324 -18.36 27.37 14.09
C SER A 324 -17.04 27.99 14.59
N GLN A 325 -16.43 28.89 13.81
CA GLN A 325 -15.20 29.57 14.19
C GLN A 325 -15.42 31.08 14.14
N SER A 326 -15.05 31.77 15.22
CA SER A 326 -15.29 33.19 15.40
C SER A 326 -14.02 33.99 15.11
N ALA A 327 -14.08 34.83 14.08
CA ALA A 327 -12.97 35.68 13.63
C ALA A 327 -13.15 37.14 14.09
N GLN A 328 -12.95 37.42 15.38
CA GLN A 328 -12.86 38.80 15.87
C GLN A 328 -11.46 39.38 15.59
N ALA A 329 -11.43 40.52 14.89
CA ALA A 329 -10.19 41.19 14.50
C ALA A 329 -9.41 41.72 15.73
N GLY A 330 -8.33 41.02 16.10
CA GLY A 330 -7.38 41.44 17.14
C GLY A 330 -7.19 40.47 18.32
N LEU A 331 -7.90 39.34 18.35
CA LEU A 331 -7.72 38.27 19.34
C LEU A 331 -7.60 36.91 18.66
N ASN A 332 -7.11 35.91 19.39
CA ASN A 332 -6.99 34.54 18.88
C ASN A 332 -8.37 34.01 18.43
N SER A 333 -8.38 33.29 17.31
CA SER A 333 -9.56 32.57 16.84
C SER A 333 -10.02 31.54 17.89
N HIS A 334 -11.32 31.45 18.07
CA HIS A 334 -11.98 30.51 18.98
C HIS A 334 -13.11 29.79 18.25
N HIS A 335 -13.42 28.59 18.71
CA HIS A 335 -14.49 27.76 18.18
C HIS A 335 -15.75 27.94 19.05
N GLU A 336 -16.92 27.81 18.43
CA GLU A 336 -18.20 27.87 19.14
C GLU A 336 -19.05 26.64 18.82
N VAL A 337 -19.45 25.92 19.86
CA VAL A 337 -20.39 24.80 19.81
C VAL A 337 -21.80 25.36 20.05
N THR A 338 -22.57 25.48 18.98
CA THR A 338 -23.92 26.04 18.98
C THR A 338 -24.96 24.93 18.92
N ILE A 339 -25.78 24.80 19.96
CA ILE A 339 -26.95 23.90 19.99
C ILE A 339 -28.17 24.73 19.58
N SER A 340 -28.74 24.39 18.43
CA SER A 340 -29.85 25.11 17.81
C SER A 340 -30.91 24.13 17.29
N GLY A 341 -32.19 24.47 17.46
CA GLY A 341 -33.32 23.60 17.12
C GLY A 341 -34.09 23.16 18.38
N GLN A 342 -35.43 23.19 18.31
CA GLN A 342 -36.27 23.08 19.51
C GLN A 342 -36.20 21.70 20.19
N GLY A 343 -36.15 20.59 19.44
CA GLY A 343 -35.97 19.25 20.00
C GLY A 343 -34.59 18.99 20.62
N ASP A 344 -33.57 19.71 20.17
CA ASP A 344 -32.19 19.57 20.65
C ASP A 344 -31.97 20.45 21.90
N LEU A 345 -32.58 21.65 21.94
CA LEU A 345 -32.66 22.50 23.13
C LEU A 345 -33.50 21.87 24.27
N ARG A 346 -34.61 21.21 23.95
CA ARG A 346 -35.43 20.47 24.95
C ARG A 346 -34.64 19.32 25.55
N ARG A 347 -34.01 18.47 24.71
CA ARG A 347 -33.15 17.37 25.20
C ARG A 347 -31.94 17.86 25.99
N PHE A 348 -31.34 19.00 25.63
CA PHE A 348 -30.33 19.63 26.47
C PHE A 348 -30.91 20.02 27.84
N THR A 349 -32.08 20.67 27.88
CA THR A 349 -32.75 21.08 29.13
C THR A 349 -33.08 19.89 30.03
N GLU A 350 -33.52 18.78 29.45
CA GLU A 350 -33.97 17.57 30.15
C GLU A 350 -32.81 16.70 30.66
N GLN A 351 -31.67 16.65 29.95
CA GLN A 351 -30.62 15.65 30.16
C GLN A 351 -29.26 16.22 30.57
N ILE A 352 -29.06 17.55 30.43
CA ILE A 352 -27.80 18.25 30.78
C ILE A 352 -28.13 19.48 31.65
N GLY A 353 -28.92 20.42 31.11
CA GLY A 353 -29.36 21.63 31.80
C GLY A 353 -28.24 22.63 32.10
N PHE A 354 -28.56 23.60 32.94
CA PHE A 354 -27.64 24.56 33.55
C PHE A 354 -27.89 24.56 35.06
N SER A 355 -26.85 24.65 35.89
CA SER A 355 -26.96 24.89 37.33
C SER A 355 -27.24 26.37 37.65
N LEU A 356 -26.87 27.28 36.75
CA LEU A 356 -27.09 28.71 36.93
C LEU A 356 -28.54 29.11 36.59
N ASN A 357 -29.34 29.44 37.60
CA ASN A 357 -30.77 29.81 37.47
C ASN A 357 -31.05 30.86 36.37
N TYR A 358 -30.18 31.86 36.17
CA TYR A 358 -30.38 32.87 35.12
C TYR A 358 -30.18 32.30 33.71
N LYS A 359 -29.32 31.28 33.54
CA LYS A 359 -29.17 30.53 32.29
C LYS A 359 -30.38 29.62 32.08
N GLN A 360 -30.85 28.90 33.10
CA GLN A 360 -32.10 28.12 33.01
C GLN A 360 -33.27 28.98 32.52
N GLN A 361 -33.46 30.17 33.10
CA GLN A 361 -34.55 31.07 32.74
C GLN A 361 -34.38 31.66 31.33
N ALA A 362 -33.17 32.05 30.93
CA ALA A 362 -32.88 32.52 29.57
C ALA A 362 -33.02 31.42 28.50
N LEU A 363 -32.80 30.15 28.86
CA LEU A 363 -33.05 29.01 27.97
C LEU A 363 -34.56 28.75 27.82
N ALA A 364 -35.32 28.80 28.93
CA ALA A 364 -36.78 28.68 28.89
C ALA A 364 -37.43 29.76 28.01
N ASP A 365 -36.95 31.02 28.10
CA ASP A 365 -37.33 32.13 27.20
C ASP A 365 -37.09 31.83 25.70
N CYS A 366 -36.15 30.94 25.37
CA CYS A 366 -35.80 30.58 23.99
C CYS A 366 -36.52 29.32 23.48
N ILE A 367 -37.21 28.56 24.36
CA ILE A 367 -37.94 27.36 23.98
C ILE A 367 -39.39 27.73 23.66
N ILE A 368 -39.74 27.66 22.38
CA ILE A 368 -41.07 28.00 21.88
C ILE A 368 -41.93 26.74 21.87
N HIS A 369 -43.18 26.83 22.35
CA HIS A 369 -44.12 25.71 22.42
C HIS A 369 -44.66 25.19 21.07
N THR A 370 -44.15 25.67 19.94
CA THR A 370 -44.54 25.19 18.60
C THR A 370 -43.85 23.87 18.24
N ALA A 371 -44.39 23.21 17.21
CA ALA A 371 -43.81 22.00 16.62
C ALA A 371 -42.48 22.30 15.89
N GLU A 372 -41.74 21.23 15.59
CA GLU A 372 -40.39 21.31 15.01
C GLU A 372 -40.42 21.77 13.55
N SER A 373 -39.38 22.50 13.13
CA SER A 373 -39.17 22.85 11.72
C SER A 373 -38.42 21.70 11.04
N PRO A 374 -38.95 21.10 9.96
CA PRO A 374 -38.33 19.96 9.28
C PRO A 374 -37.17 20.41 8.38
N ALA A 375 -36.06 20.82 8.98
CA ALA A 375 -34.77 20.96 8.32
C ALA A 375 -33.89 19.72 8.62
N ASP A 376 -33.18 19.26 7.59
CA ASP A 376 -32.08 18.27 7.67
C ASP A 376 -32.43 16.84 8.13
N THR A 377 -33.72 16.47 8.13
CA THR A 377 -34.18 15.07 8.24
C THR A 377 -34.88 14.63 6.96
N VAL A 378 -34.14 14.03 6.01
CA VAL A 378 -34.72 13.31 4.87
C VAL A 378 -34.93 11.85 5.28
N ALA A 379 -36.19 11.46 5.47
CA ALA A 379 -36.55 10.09 5.78
C ALA A 379 -36.46 9.22 4.52
N LEU A 380 -35.44 8.37 4.46
CA LEU A 380 -35.51 7.10 3.74
C LEU A 380 -36.19 6.08 4.68
N ASP A 381 -37.04 5.19 4.15
CA ASP A 381 -37.90 4.32 4.97
C ASP A 381 -37.12 3.53 6.03
N GLY A 382 -37.31 3.87 7.30
CA GLY A 382 -36.70 3.21 8.46
C GLY A 382 -35.30 3.70 8.88
N ALA A 383 -34.69 4.67 8.20
CA ALA A 383 -33.32 5.10 8.47
C ALA A 383 -33.19 6.05 9.69
N GLN A 384 -32.30 5.72 10.64
CA GLN A 384 -31.99 6.55 11.82
C GLN A 384 -30.85 7.56 11.55
N LEU A 385 -31.01 8.39 10.53
CA LEU A 385 -29.99 9.31 10.04
C LEU A 385 -30.47 10.77 10.01
N ARG A 386 -29.53 11.70 10.24
CA ARG A 386 -29.65 13.10 9.84
C ARG A 386 -28.69 13.37 8.67
N TRP A 387 -28.97 14.41 7.87
CA TRP A 387 -28.28 14.65 6.60
C TRP A 387 -27.73 16.09 6.52
N ALA A 388 -26.48 16.32 6.93
CA ALA A 388 -25.87 17.65 6.84
C ALA A 388 -25.34 17.91 5.43
N ALA A 389 -25.64 19.09 4.89
CA ALA A 389 -25.02 19.55 3.64
C ALA A 389 -23.52 19.79 3.83
N ILE A 390 -22.75 19.68 2.76
CA ILE A 390 -21.33 20.06 2.73
C ILE A 390 -21.24 21.60 2.73
N GLU A 391 -20.26 22.16 3.44
CA GLU A 391 -19.97 23.60 3.49
C GLU A 391 -18.77 23.94 2.61
N SER A 392 -17.67 23.21 2.77
CA SER A 392 -16.44 23.36 1.99
C SER A 392 -15.71 22.02 1.85
N VAL A 393 -14.80 21.95 0.88
CA VAL A 393 -13.91 20.81 0.64
C VAL A 393 -12.55 21.39 0.32
N ASP A 394 -11.76 21.60 1.37
CA ASP A 394 -10.56 22.44 1.31
C ASP A 394 -9.30 21.57 1.21
N LEU A 395 -8.37 21.89 0.31
CA LEU A 395 -7.08 21.21 0.25
C LEU A 395 -6.24 21.60 1.47
N VAL A 396 -5.67 20.63 2.18
CA VAL A 396 -4.88 20.88 3.39
C VAL A 396 -3.49 20.24 3.35
N GLU A 397 -2.50 20.99 3.81
CA GLU A 397 -1.17 20.47 4.15
C GLU A 397 -1.31 19.48 5.32
N TYR A 398 -0.59 18.37 5.23
CA TYR A 398 -0.77 17.24 6.14
C TYR A 398 0.59 16.61 6.45
N ASN A 399 1.03 16.75 7.70
CA ASN A 399 2.44 16.69 8.08
C ASN A 399 2.86 15.37 8.76
N HIS A 400 2.02 14.33 8.69
CA HIS A 400 2.30 13.01 9.27
C HIS A 400 2.79 12.04 8.19
N PRO A 401 3.65 11.05 8.52
CA PRO A 401 4.24 10.14 7.53
C PRO A 401 3.28 9.10 6.97
N HIS A 402 2.15 8.85 7.64
CA HIS A 402 1.16 7.84 7.22
C HIS A 402 -0.27 8.38 7.18
N VAL A 403 -1.08 7.73 6.34
CA VAL A 403 -2.54 7.68 6.35
C VAL A 403 -2.98 6.29 6.83
N TYR A 404 -4.20 6.17 7.32
CA TYR A 404 -4.72 4.99 8.00
C TYR A 404 -6.06 4.61 7.38
N ASP A 405 -6.54 3.40 7.66
CA ASP A 405 -7.88 2.92 7.26
C ASP A 405 -8.33 1.75 8.16
N PHE A 406 -9.63 1.45 8.18
CA PHE A 406 -10.23 0.30 8.89
C PHE A 406 -10.99 -0.60 7.91
N CYS A 407 -10.66 -1.90 7.89
CA CYS A 407 -11.55 -2.87 7.23
C CYS A 407 -12.74 -3.18 8.15
N VAL A 408 -13.97 -2.92 7.68
CA VAL A 408 -15.22 -3.14 8.44
C VAL A 408 -16.23 -3.92 7.58
N PRO A 409 -16.20 -5.26 7.58
CA PRO A 409 -16.95 -6.08 6.63
C PRO A 409 -18.47 -5.85 6.65
N GLY A 410 -19.07 -5.75 5.45
CA GLY A 410 -20.53 -5.68 5.26
C GLY A 410 -21.21 -4.36 5.63
N ALA A 411 -20.51 -3.41 6.25
CA ALA A 411 -20.91 -1.99 6.27
C ALA A 411 -19.92 -1.11 5.51
N GLU A 412 -18.66 -1.54 5.44
CA GLU A 412 -17.61 -1.06 4.54
C GLU A 412 -17.47 0.48 4.59
N THR A 413 -17.63 0.98 5.82
CA THR A 413 -17.55 2.36 6.31
C THR A 413 -17.29 2.32 7.83
N PHE A 414 -16.78 3.40 8.42
CA PHE A 414 -16.57 3.56 9.87
C PHE A 414 -16.67 5.03 10.28
N LEU A 415 -17.07 5.32 11.52
CA LEU A 415 -17.31 6.69 11.98
C LEU A 415 -16.00 7.44 12.29
N ALA A 416 -15.62 8.35 11.39
CA ALA A 416 -14.35 9.10 11.44
C ALA A 416 -14.51 10.62 11.26
N GLY A 417 -13.61 11.41 11.83
CA GLY A 417 -13.55 12.87 11.67
C GLY A 417 -14.14 13.64 12.85
N SER A 418 -13.92 14.95 12.90
CA SER A 418 -14.47 15.87 13.90
C SER A 418 -16.01 15.83 13.87
N GLY A 419 -16.61 15.06 14.78
CA GLY A 419 -18.04 14.76 14.83
C GLY A 419 -18.57 13.62 13.91
N GLY A 420 -17.72 12.92 13.16
CA GLY A 420 -18.01 11.60 12.53
C GLY A 420 -18.71 11.54 11.16
N LEU A 421 -18.11 10.81 10.18
CA LEU A 421 -18.41 10.59 8.74
C LEU A 421 -17.92 9.17 8.23
N PHE A 422 -18.01 8.77 6.92
CA PHE A 422 -17.94 7.35 6.39
C PHE A 422 -17.32 7.12 4.93
N VAL A 423 -16.56 6.00 4.57
CA VAL A 423 -15.61 5.86 3.35
C VAL A 423 -15.24 4.44 2.69
N HIS A 424 -14.68 4.27 1.42
CA HIS A 424 -14.09 2.98 0.75
C HIS A 424 -13.26 3.04 -0.64
N ASN A 425 -12.88 1.91 -1.39
CA ASN A 425 -12.05 1.79 -2.69
C ASN A 425 -12.11 0.51 -3.71
N THR A 426 -11.87 0.65 -5.08
CA THR A 426 -11.62 -0.26 -6.33
C THR A 426 -12.64 -1.30 -6.97
N TYR A 427 -12.82 -1.41 -8.34
CA TYR A 427 -13.98 -2.13 -8.97
C TYR A 427 -13.95 -3.01 -10.27
N VAL A 428 -13.63 -2.48 -11.48
CA VAL A 428 -14.35 -2.86 -12.74
C VAL A 428 -14.24 -4.33 -13.19
N ALA A 429 -13.05 -4.95 -13.15
CA ALA A 429 -12.89 -6.34 -13.60
C ALA A 429 -13.63 -7.32 -12.67
N ALA A 430 -13.70 -7.02 -11.38
CA ALA A 430 -14.40 -7.83 -10.39
C ALA A 430 -15.93 -7.86 -10.64
N GLN A 431 -16.52 -6.75 -11.12
CA GLN A 431 -17.91 -6.73 -11.59
C GLN A 431 -18.20 -7.71 -12.75
N ILE A 432 -17.23 -7.90 -13.65
CA ILE A 432 -17.38 -8.81 -14.80
C ILE A 432 -17.29 -10.27 -14.32
N VAL A 433 -16.36 -10.57 -13.41
CA VAL A 433 -16.22 -11.89 -12.78
C VAL A 433 -17.47 -12.27 -11.96
N GLU A 434 -18.00 -11.35 -11.16
CA GLU A 434 -19.25 -11.56 -10.41
C GLU A 434 -20.44 -11.84 -11.35
N LYS A 435 -20.56 -11.09 -12.46
CA LYS A 435 -21.68 -11.30 -13.40
C LYS A 435 -21.58 -12.61 -14.18
N LEU A 436 -20.37 -13.08 -14.46
CA LEU A 436 -20.14 -14.28 -15.28
C LEU A 436 -19.98 -15.57 -14.48
N GLN A 437 -19.69 -15.51 -13.17
CA GLN A 437 -19.65 -16.66 -12.26
C GLN A 437 -18.70 -17.80 -12.71
N ARG A 438 -17.57 -17.45 -13.33
CA ARG A 438 -16.64 -18.38 -13.98
C ARG A 438 -15.23 -18.33 -13.38
N PRO A 439 -14.52 -19.47 -13.30
CA PRO A 439 -13.09 -19.49 -12.94
C PRO A 439 -12.33 -18.48 -13.80
N THR A 440 -11.49 -17.65 -13.18
CA THR A 440 -10.85 -16.52 -13.87
C THR A 440 -9.33 -16.55 -13.73
N LEU A 441 -8.62 -16.39 -14.84
CA LEU A 441 -7.18 -16.18 -14.88
C LEU A 441 -6.91 -14.72 -15.26
N VAL A 442 -6.11 -14.01 -14.47
CA VAL A 442 -5.68 -12.63 -14.74
C VAL A 442 -4.17 -12.64 -14.99
N MET A 443 -3.75 -12.41 -16.24
CA MET A 443 -2.34 -12.39 -16.62
C MET A 443 -1.77 -10.97 -16.64
N ALA A 444 -0.66 -10.75 -15.93
CA ALA A 444 0.09 -9.50 -15.90
C ALA A 444 1.56 -9.69 -16.32
N HIS A 445 2.14 -8.71 -17.01
CA HIS A 445 3.48 -8.85 -17.60
C HIS A 445 4.66 -8.79 -16.61
N ASN A 446 4.43 -8.43 -15.34
CA ASN A 446 5.47 -8.25 -14.34
C ASN A 446 5.00 -8.64 -12.91
N LYS A 447 5.92 -9.00 -12.01
CA LYS A 447 5.59 -9.43 -10.63
C LYS A 447 4.89 -8.33 -9.81
N THR A 448 5.24 -7.05 -9.99
CA THR A 448 4.71 -5.92 -9.20
C THR A 448 3.23 -5.67 -9.47
N LEU A 449 2.85 -5.62 -10.76
CA LEU A 449 1.46 -5.48 -11.21
C LEU A 449 0.63 -6.71 -10.82
N ALA A 450 1.21 -7.91 -10.92
CA ALA A 450 0.56 -9.13 -10.45
C ALA A 450 0.29 -9.10 -8.93
N ALA A 451 1.21 -8.56 -8.12
CA ALA A 451 1.01 -8.42 -6.68
C ALA A 451 -0.08 -7.39 -6.35
N GLN A 452 -0.06 -6.21 -7.00
CA GLN A 452 -1.12 -5.19 -6.82
C GLN A 452 -2.51 -5.75 -7.15
N LEU A 453 -2.66 -6.37 -8.32
CA LEU A 453 -3.93 -6.98 -8.73
C LEU A 453 -4.36 -8.12 -7.80
N TYR A 454 -3.41 -8.89 -7.25
CA TYR A 454 -3.71 -9.95 -6.28
C TYR A 454 -4.33 -9.38 -4.99
N SER A 455 -3.72 -8.36 -4.40
CA SER A 455 -4.25 -7.69 -3.20
C SER A 455 -5.62 -7.07 -3.47
N GLU A 456 -5.75 -6.33 -4.57
CA GLU A 456 -7.02 -5.76 -5.02
C GLU A 456 -8.11 -6.84 -5.13
N PHE A 457 -7.91 -7.89 -5.92
CA PHE A 457 -8.94 -8.94 -6.06
C PHE A 457 -9.25 -9.67 -4.75
N LYS A 458 -8.30 -9.76 -3.81
CA LYS A 458 -8.49 -10.39 -2.49
C LYS A 458 -9.36 -9.53 -1.57
N GLU A 459 -9.31 -8.21 -1.69
CA GLU A 459 -10.26 -7.28 -1.06
C GLU A 459 -11.66 -7.39 -1.67
N PHE A 460 -11.77 -7.61 -2.99
CA PHE A 460 -13.07 -7.72 -3.69
C PHE A 460 -13.77 -9.06 -3.53
N PHE A 461 -13.01 -10.13 -3.29
CA PHE A 461 -13.53 -11.49 -3.18
C PHE A 461 -13.02 -12.23 -1.93
N PRO A 462 -13.17 -11.67 -0.71
CA PRO A 462 -12.59 -12.22 0.52
C PRO A 462 -13.15 -13.60 0.91
N ASN A 463 -14.29 -13.98 0.34
CA ASN A 463 -14.95 -15.28 0.55
C ASN A 463 -14.64 -16.30 -0.57
N ASN A 464 -14.09 -15.86 -1.71
CA ASN A 464 -13.75 -16.72 -2.86
C ASN A 464 -12.25 -17.06 -2.85
N ALA A 465 -11.80 -17.99 -3.71
CA ALA A 465 -10.37 -18.32 -3.76
C ALA A 465 -9.62 -17.39 -4.70
N VAL A 466 -9.00 -16.35 -4.13
CA VAL A 466 -8.04 -15.50 -4.85
C VAL A 466 -6.63 -16.06 -4.67
N GLY A 467 -6.06 -16.60 -5.73
CA GLY A 467 -4.74 -17.25 -5.78
C GLY A 467 -3.68 -16.40 -6.50
N TYR A 468 -2.40 -16.65 -6.19
CA TYR A 468 -1.26 -15.93 -6.75
C TYR A 468 -0.28 -16.91 -7.43
N PHE A 469 0.04 -16.68 -8.71
CA PHE A 469 0.81 -17.63 -9.51
C PHE A 469 1.91 -16.96 -10.35
N VAL A 470 3.02 -16.64 -9.70
CA VAL A 470 4.24 -16.12 -10.34
C VAL A 470 5.39 -17.14 -10.27
N SER A 471 6.54 -16.79 -10.84
CA SER A 471 7.77 -17.58 -10.65
C SER A 471 8.19 -17.54 -9.18
N TYR A 472 8.32 -18.72 -8.58
CA TYR A 472 8.79 -18.94 -7.21
C TYR A 472 10.30 -18.76 -7.04
N TYR A 473 11.03 -18.40 -8.09
CA TYR A 473 12.43 -18.01 -7.95
C TYR A 473 12.56 -16.53 -7.60
N ASP A 474 13.36 -16.23 -6.57
CA ASP A 474 13.81 -14.88 -6.24
C ASP A 474 15.02 -14.51 -7.11
N ALA A 475 16.00 -15.41 -7.19
CA ALA A 475 17.12 -15.36 -8.13
C ALA A 475 17.10 -16.62 -9.01
N PHE A 476 17.32 -16.46 -10.32
CA PHE A 476 17.34 -17.54 -11.30
C PHE A 476 18.30 -17.28 -12.46
N THR A 477 19.41 -18.02 -12.49
CA THR A 477 20.32 -18.12 -13.63
C THR A 477 19.97 -19.40 -14.40
N PRO A 478 19.44 -19.32 -15.63
CA PRO A 478 19.13 -20.52 -16.40
C PRO A 478 20.39 -21.20 -16.92
N GLU A 479 20.40 -22.54 -16.96
CA GLU A 479 21.44 -23.33 -17.61
C GLU A 479 21.69 -22.80 -19.04
N ALA A 480 22.93 -22.48 -19.40
CA ALA A 480 23.26 -21.91 -20.71
C ALA A 480 24.68 -22.26 -21.14
N TYR A 481 24.92 -22.21 -22.45
CA TYR A 481 26.25 -22.31 -23.03
C TYR A 481 26.46 -21.15 -24.02
N VAL A 482 27.65 -20.56 -24.02
CA VAL A 482 28.01 -19.41 -24.86
C VAL A 482 29.16 -19.83 -25.78
N PRO A 483 28.87 -20.32 -27.01
CA PRO A 483 29.88 -20.93 -27.88
C PRO A 483 31.06 -19.99 -28.23
N SER A 484 30.81 -18.68 -28.32
CA SER A 484 31.83 -17.67 -28.61
C SER A 484 32.83 -17.42 -27.47
N LYS A 485 32.64 -18.06 -26.31
CA LYS A 485 33.51 -17.97 -25.13
C LYS A 485 33.92 -19.33 -24.54
N ASP A 486 33.42 -20.45 -25.10
CA ASP A 486 33.46 -21.79 -24.47
C ASP A 486 33.01 -21.75 -22.99
N LEU A 487 32.01 -20.93 -22.69
CA LEU A 487 31.52 -20.70 -21.33
C LEU A 487 30.20 -21.43 -21.12
N TYR A 488 30.25 -22.48 -20.30
CA TYR A 488 29.06 -23.08 -19.69
C TYR A 488 28.67 -22.30 -18.43
N ILE A 489 27.36 -22.14 -18.23
CA ILE A 489 26.74 -21.42 -17.12
C ILE A 489 25.79 -22.42 -16.44
N GLU A 490 26.08 -22.74 -15.19
CA GLU A 490 25.27 -23.66 -14.40
C GLU A 490 23.93 -23.04 -13.97
N LYS A 491 22.96 -23.90 -13.65
CA LYS A 491 21.65 -23.50 -13.12
C LYS A 491 21.80 -23.11 -11.65
N GLU A 492 21.83 -21.81 -11.37
CA GLU A 492 21.70 -21.27 -10.02
C GLU A 492 20.26 -20.81 -9.80
N ALA A 493 19.63 -21.24 -8.70
CA ALA A 493 18.24 -20.91 -8.40
C ALA A 493 18.00 -20.83 -6.89
N GLN A 494 17.34 -19.76 -6.44
CA GLN A 494 16.88 -19.59 -5.06
C GLN A 494 15.36 -19.60 -5.03
N ILE A 495 14.79 -20.56 -4.30
CA ILE A 495 13.33 -20.78 -4.18
C ILE A 495 12.78 -19.93 -3.04
N ASN A 496 11.63 -19.31 -3.29
CA ASN A 496 10.81 -18.60 -2.34
C ASN A 496 9.63 -19.49 -1.90
N GLU A 497 9.68 -19.99 -0.66
CA GLU A 497 8.70 -20.94 -0.12
C GLU A 497 7.28 -20.36 0.00
N GLU A 498 7.16 -19.04 0.21
CA GLU A 498 5.85 -18.38 0.29
C GLU A 498 5.17 -18.34 -1.08
N ILE A 499 5.92 -17.98 -2.14
CA ILE A 499 5.40 -18.02 -3.51
C ILE A 499 5.08 -19.47 -3.92
N ASP A 500 5.90 -20.46 -3.54
CA ASP A 500 5.60 -21.85 -3.89
C ASP A 500 4.37 -22.40 -3.15
N ARG A 501 4.16 -22.02 -1.88
CA ARG A 501 2.90 -22.29 -1.16
C ARG A 501 1.69 -21.69 -1.89
N LEU A 502 1.76 -20.41 -2.27
CA LEU A 502 0.68 -19.71 -2.97
C LEU A 502 0.35 -20.33 -4.33
N ARG A 503 1.36 -20.88 -5.03
CA ARG A 503 1.16 -21.65 -6.27
C ARG A 503 0.43 -22.97 -6.03
N HIS A 504 0.81 -23.72 -4.99
CA HIS A 504 0.12 -24.96 -4.62
C HIS A 504 -1.33 -24.69 -4.18
N GLU A 505 -1.56 -23.62 -3.40
CA GLU A 505 -2.90 -23.14 -3.03
C GLU A 505 -3.75 -22.81 -4.28
N ALA A 506 -3.18 -22.08 -5.23
CA ALA A 506 -3.85 -21.71 -6.48
C ALA A 506 -4.20 -22.93 -7.35
N THR A 507 -3.29 -23.90 -7.51
CA THR A 507 -3.58 -25.14 -8.28
C THR A 507 -4.59 -26.04 -7.58
N GLN A 508 -4.58 -26.12 -6.24
CA GLN A 508 -5.53 -26.92 -5.47
C GLN A 508 -6.93 -26.30 -5.44
N ALA A 509 -7.03 -24.96 -5.46
CA ALA A 509 -8.30 -24.26 -5.53
C ALA A 509 -9.13 -24.70 -6.75
N LEU A 510 -8.50 -24.84 -7.92
CA LEU A 510 -9.16 -25.22 -9.18
C LEU A 510 -9.81 -26.62 -9.15
N PHE A 511 -9.24 -27.57 -8.40
CA PHE A 511 -9.84 -28.90 -8.21
C PHE A 511 -10.92 -28.95 -7.13
N THR A 512 -10.91 -28.01 -6.18
CA THR A 512 -11.76 -28.06 -4.98
C THR A 512 -12.98 -27.13 -5.03
N ARG A 513 -12.93 -26.06 -5.83
CA ARG A 513 -14.05 -25.10 -6.01
C ARG A 513 -13.99 -24.43 -7.39
N ARG A 514 -15.07 -23.72 -7.75
CA ARG A 514 -15.23 -23.06 -9.07
C ARG A 514 -15.11 -21.54 -9.01
N ASP A 515 -15.34 -20.96 -7.84
CA ASP A 515 -15.14 -19.54 -7.52
C ASP A 515 -13.65 -19.26 -7.21
N VAL A 516 -12.82 -19.42 -8.25
CA VAL A 516 -11.36 -19.28 -8.20
C VAL A 516 -10.92 -18.19 -9.18
N LEU A 517 -10.22 -17.17 -8.66
CA LEU A 517 -9.55 -16.14 -9.45
C LEU A 517 -8.05 -16.25 -9.19
N ILE A 518 -7.24 -16.50 -10.22
CA ILE A 518 -5.78 -16.56 -10.10
C ILE A 518 -5.17 -15.35 -10.80
N VAL A 519 -4.40 -14.55 -10.06
CA VAL A 519 -3.54 -13.52 -10.64
C VAL A 519 -2.17 -14.12 -10.90
N ALA A 520 -1.72 -14.07 -12.15
CA ALA A 520 -0.54 -14.79 -12.62
C ALA A 520 0.38 -13.93 -13.49
N SER A 521 1.65 -14.32 -13.54
CA SER A 521 2.56 -13.85 -14.60
C SER A 521 2.61 -14.84 -15.76
N VAL A 522 3.49 -14.61 -16.73
CA VAL A 522 3.83 -15.62 -17.77
C VAL A 522 4.26 -16.98 -17.21
N SER A 523 4.51 -17.14 -15.89
CA SER A 523 4.64 -18.46 -15.27
C SER A 523 3.43 -19.37 -15.52
N ALA A 524 2.23 -18.83 -15.80
CA ALA A 524 1.05 -19.63 -16.11
C ALA A 524 1.22 -20.51 -17.36
N ILE A 525 2.04 -20.09 -18.34
CA ILE A 525 2.29 -20.82 -19.60
C ILE A 525 3.55 -21.71 -19.56
N TYR A 526 4.17 -21.89 -18.39
CA TYR A 526 5.29 -22.82 -18.19
C TYR A 526 4.82 -24.19 -17.71
N GLY A 527 5.63 -25.21 -17.96
CA GLY A 527 5.35 -26.59 -17.60
C GLY A 527 5.00 -26.80 -16.13
N LEU A 528 3.95 -27.59 -15.90
CA LEU A 528 3.58 -28.26 -14.65
C LEU A 528 3.48 -29.76 -14.91
N GLY A 529 3.29 -30.56 -13.86
CA GLY A 529 2.87 -31.96 -14.03
C GLY A 529 1.45 -32.05 -14.57
N SER A 530 1.08 -33.23 -15.08
CA SER A 530 -0.27 -33.48 -15.61
C SER A 530 -1.37 -33.17 -14.57
N PRO A 531 -2.41 -32.40 -14.92
CA PRO A 531 -3.54 -32.14 -14.03
C PRO A 531 -4.29 -33.43 -13.67
N THR A 532 -4.29 -34.45 -14.55
CA THR A 532 -4.92 -35.74 -14.24
C THR A 532 -4.12 -36.52 -13.22
N ASP A 533 -2.78 -36.50 -13.28
CA ASP A 533 -1.94 -37.15 -12.25
C ASP A 533 -2.02 -36.39 -10.92
N TYR A 534 -1.92 -35.05 -10.96
CA TYR A 534 -2.00 -34.20 -9.76
C TYR A 534 -3.35 -34.37 -9.03
N GLY A 535 -4.46 -34.46 -9.78
CA GLY A 535 -5.80 -34.65 -9.23
C GLY A 535 -6.16 -36.10 -8.84
N GLN A 536 -5.70 -37.12 -9.59
CA GLN A 536 -6.06 -38.52 -9.32
C GLN A 536 -5.20 -39.19 -8.25
N VAL A 537 -3.97 -38.72 -8.01
CA VAL A 537 -3.07 -39.30 -6.99
C VAL A 537 -3.38 -38.75 -5.58
N ALA A 538 -4.21 -37.69 -5.48
CA ALA A 538 -4.60 -37.07 -4.22
C ALA A 538 -5.18 -38.09 -3.21
N LEU A 539 -4.59 -38.09 -2.00
CA LEU A 539 -4.93 -39.04 -0.94
C LEU A 539 -6.14 -38.55 -0.15
N ALA A 540 -7.32 -39.01 -0.56
CA ALA A 540 -8.55 -38.89 0.21
C ALA A 540 -8.55 -39.86 1.42
N LEU A 541 -8.83 -39.33 2.59
CA LEU A 541 -9.02 -40.05 3.86
C LEU A 541 -10.35 -39.65 4.52
N ARG A 542 -11.02 -40.58 5.19
CA ARG A 542 -12.32 -40.38 5.84
C ARG A 542 -12.39 -41.04 7.22
N VAL A 543 -13.13 -40.43 8.15
CA VAL A 543 -13.40 -41.01 9.47
C VAL A 543 -14.27 -42.26 9.33
N GLY A 544 -13.93 -43.34 10.05
CA GLY A 544 -14.59 -44.65 9.97
C GLY A 544 -14.22 -45.48 8.73
N GLU A 545 -13.20 -45.08 7.97
CA GLU A 545 -12.66 -45.87 6.87
C GLU A 545 -11.47 -46.74 7.32
N VAL A 546 -11.42 -47.98 6.83
CA VAL A 546 -10.35 -48.95 7.14
C VAL A 546 -9.18 -48.77 6.17
N ARG A 547 -8.11 -48.13 6.65
CA ARG A 547 -6.82 -47.93 5.95
C ARG A 547 -5.68 -48.42 6.82
N ASN A 548 -4.91 -49.38 6.31
CA ASN A 548 -3.68 -49.77 6.97
C ASN A 548 -2.63 -48.64 6.92
N ARG A 549 -2.17 -48.19 8.10
CA ARG A 549 -1.27 -47.04 8.28
C ARG A 549 -0.06 -47.10 7.34
N ASP A 550 0.62 -48.24 7.27
CA ASP A 550 1.87 -48.36 6.52
C ASP A 550 1.68 -48.27 4.99
N LYS A 551 0.45 -48.45 4.48
CA LYS A 551 0.08 -48.09 3.09
C LYS A 551 -0.09 -46.57 2.94
N VAL A 552 -0.75 -45.91 3.90
CA VAL A 552 -0.93 -44.45 3.92
C VAL A 552 0.43 -43.74 3.90
N LEU A 553 1.39 -44.21 4.71
CA LEU A 553 2.76 -43.66 4.72
C LEU A 553 3.48 -43.81 3.37
N ARG A 554 3.25 -44.91 2.63
CA ARG A 554 3.82 -45.09 1.28
C ARG A 554 3.19 -44.14 0.27
N THR A 555 1.86 -44.02 0.28
CA THR A 555 1.15 -43.09 -0.62
C THR A 555 1.55 -41.62 -0.35
N LEU A 556 1.88 -41.24 0.88
CA LEU A 556 2.46 -39.92 1.17
C LEU A 556 3.86 -39.73 0.54
N ILE A 557 4.72 -40.75 0.57
CA ILE A 557 6.03 -40.73 -0.10
C ILE A 557 5.85 -40.69 -1.63
N ASP A 558 4.91 -41.45 -2.19
CA ASP A 558 4.56 -41.41 -3.62
C ASP A 558 4.10 -39.99 -4.03
N LEU A 559 3.31 -39.32 -3.16
CA LEU A 559 2.88 -37.92 -3.24
C LEU A 559 3.98 -36.87 -2.98
N GLN A 560 5.25 -37.31 -2.91
CA GLN A 560 6.44 -36.47 -2.70
C GLN A 560 6.56 -35.83 -1.31
N PHE A 561 5.86 -36.33 -0.30
CA PHE A 561 6.06 -35.91 1.10
C PHE A 561 7.26 -36.62 1.73
N GLU A 562 8.04 -35.87 2.51
CA GLU A 562 9.23 -36.38 3.19
C GLU A 562 8.90 -36.75 4.65
N ARG A 563 9.37 -37.91 5.13
CA ARG A 563 9.14 -38.30 6.53
C ARG A 563 10.17 -37.61 7.42
N ASN A 564 9.72 -36.68 8.27
CA ASN A 564 10.58 -35.97 9.20
C ASN A 564 9.95 -35.91 10.61
N ASP A 565 10.35 -36.85 11.46
CA ASP A 565 9.84 -36.96 12.84
C ASP A 565 10.42 -35.89 13.80
N ILE A 566 11.45 -35.16 13.37
CA ILE A 566 12.17 -34.14 14.17
C ILE A 566 11.71 -32.73 13.78
N ASP A 567 11.87 -32.36 12.51
CA ASP A 567 11.60 -31.03 11.98
C ASP A 567 10.37 -31.07 11.06
N PHE A 568 9.30 -30.39 11.45
CA PHE A 568 7.97 -30.61 10.88
C PHE A 568 7.50 -29.38 10.12
N HIS A 569 7.98 -29.28 8.88
CA HIS A 569 7.66 -28.21 7.94
C HIS A 569 6.71 -28.67 6.82
N ARG A 570 6.26 -27.74 5.98
CA ARG A 570 5.41 -28.01 4.81
C ARG A 570 6.02 -29.10 3.93
N GLY A 571 5.17 -29.98 3.40
CA GLY A 571 5.60 -31.12 2.59
C GLY A 571 6.13 -32.31 3.40
N THR A 572 5.98 -32.33 4.73
CA THR A 572 6.43 -33.46 5.57
C THR A 572 5.29 -34.20 6.25
N PHE A 573 5.59 -35.41 6.73
CA PHE A 573 4.77 -36.13 7.70
C PHE A 573 5.62 -36.77 8.81
N ARG A 574 4.99 -37.01 9.97
CA ARG A 574 5.59 -37.69 11.14
C ARG A 574 4.62 -38.64 11.82
N VAL A 575 5.15 -39.64 12.53
CA VAL A 575 4.36 -40.71 13.15
C VAL A 575 4.64 -40.80 14.65
N ARG A 576 3.60 -40.65 15.48
CA ARG A 576 3.66 -40.70 16.93
C ARG A 576 2.72 -41.78 17.45
N GLY A 577 3.22 -43.02 17.50
CA GLY A 577 2.42 -44.20 17.81
C GLY A 577 1.37 -44.45 16.71
N ASP A 578 0.10 -44.38 17.09
CA ASP A 578 -1.04 -44.57 16.18
C ASP A 578 -1.64 -43.23 15.69
N THR A 579 -0.94 -42.12 15.98
CA THR A 579 -1.21 -40.80 15.39
C THR A 579 -0.25 -40.50 14.24
N LEU A 580 -0.79 -40.08 13.09
CA LEU A 580 -0.07 -39.61 11.91
C LEU A 580 -0.32 -38.09 11.75
N GLU A 581 0.74 -37.29 11.73
CA GLU A 581 0.66 -35.85 11.48
C GLU A 581 1.27 -35.52 10.11
N ILE A 582 0.57 -34.73 9.31
CA ILE A 582 0.86 -34.46 7.89
C ILE A 582 0.75 -32.94 7.67
N PHE A 583 1.76 -32.31 7.07
CA PHE A 583 1.78 -30.87 6.81
C PHE A 583 1.68 -30.61 5.29
N PRO A 584 0.49 -30.27 4.75
CA PRO A 584 0.30 -30.02 3.31
C PRO A 584 1.18 -28.88 2.79
N ALA A 585 1.67 -29.01 1.55
CA ALA A 585 2.55 -28.00 0.94
C ALA A 585 1.87 -26.64 0.72
N ASN A 586 0.54 -26.62 0.56
CA ASN A 586 -0.25 -25.40 0.35
C ASN A 586 -0.66 -24.68 1.67
N ALA A 587 -0.62 -25.37 2.80
CA ALA A 587 -1.31 -24.96 4.03
C ALA A 587 -0.38 -24.23 5.02
N GLU A 588 -0.99 -23.57 6.01
CA GLU A 588 -0.28 -23.06 7.19
C GLU A 588 -0.55 -23.94 8.42
N THR A 589 -1.62 -24.73 8.37
CA THR A 589 -2.05 -25.74 9.32
C THR A 589 -1.58 -27.14 8.89
N ALA A 590 -1.55 -28.07 9.84
CA ALA A 590 -1.30 -29.49 9.60
C ALA A 590 -2.55 -30.34 9.90
N TYR A 591 -2.61 -31.55 9.36
CA TYR A 591 -3.63 -32.54 9.71
C TYR A 591 -3.06 -33.59 10.66
N ARG A 592 -3.79 -33.87 11.75
CA ARG A 592 -3.56 -34.96 12.68
C ARG A 592 -4.63 -36.03 12.47
N VAL A 593 -4.20 -37.22 12.06
CA VAL A 593 -5.03 -38.41 11.82
C VAL A 593 -4.77 -39.40 12.96
N GLU A 594 -5.80 -39.63 13.77
CA GLU A 594 -5.79 -40.53 14.92
C GLU A 594 -6.42 -41.86 14.48
N MET A 595 -5.66 -42.96 14.60
CA MET A 595 -6.03 -44.28 14.09
C MET A 595 -6.13 -45.32 15.21
N TRP A 596 -7.05 -46.27 15.08
CA TRP A 596 -7.16 -47.44 15.95
C TRP A 596 -6.89 -48.71 15.13
N GLY A 597 -5.64 -49.17 15.16
CA GLY A 597 -5.17 -50.29 14.32
C GLY A 597 -5.16 -49.91 12.83
N ASP A 598 -6.12 -50.43 12.07
CA ASP A 598 -6.31 -50.14 10.64
C ASP A 598 -7.54 -49.22 10.39
N GLU A 599 -8.23 -48.70 11.42
CA GLU A 599 -9.40 -47.80 11.27
C GLU A 599 -9.04 -46.34 11.61
N ILE A 600 -9.56 -45.37 10.83
CA ILE A 600 -9.39 -43.94 11.11
C ILE A 600 -10.48 -43.49 12.10
N GLU A 601 -10.13 -43.35 13.38
CA GLU A 601 -11.07 -42.96 14.45
C GLU A 601 -11.43 -41.46 14.37
N ARG A 602 -10.44 -40.60 14.11
CA ARG A 602 -10.62 -39.15 14.15
C ARG A 602 -9.60 -38.41 13.29
N MET A 603 -10.01 -37.29 12.71
CA MET A 603 -9.13 -36.38 11.98
C MET A 603 -9.38 -34.94 12.44
N VAL A 604 -8.29 -34.23 12.74
CA VAL A 604 -8.34 -32.83 13.17
C VAL A 604 -7.30 -31.99 12.43
N GLU A 605 -7.63 -30.73 12.21
CA GLU A 605 -6.70 -29.70 11.75
C GLU A 605 -6.04 -29.06 12.96
N VAL A 606 -4.73 -28.90 12.92
CA VAL A 606 -3.90 -28.44 14.04
C VAL A 606 -2.93 -27.35 13.61
N ASP A 607 -2.61 -26.46 14.54
CA ASP A 607 -1.47 -25.57 14.41
C ASP A 607 -0.15 -26.40 14.54
N PRO A 608 0.81 -26.27 13.62
CA PRO A 608 2.00 -27.12 13.59
C PRO A 608 3.03 -26.77 14.68
N LEU A 609 2.98 -25.55 15.23
CA LEU A 609 3.97 -24.99 16.16
C LEU A 609 3.60 -25.30 17.63
N THR A 610 2.32 -25.13 17.96
CA THR A 610 1.72 -25.31 19.30
C THR A 610 1.07 -26.69 19.47
N GLY A 611 0.57 -27.28 18.37
CA GLY A 611 -0.20 -28.53 18.38
C GLY A 611 -1.67 -28.39 18.77
N GLU A 612 -2.18 -27.15 18.92
CA GLU A 612 -3.58 -26.84 19.23
C GLU A 612 -4.54 -27.35 18.14
N ILE A 613 -5.74 -27.77 18.52
CA ILE A 613 -6.76 -28.31 17.61
C ILE A 613 -7.68 -27.19 17.14
N LEU A 614 -7.55 -26.82 15.87
CA LEU A 614 -8.27 -25.70 15.25
C LEU A 614 -9.66 -26.13 14.73
N ALA A 615 -9.76 -27.33 14.14
CA ALA A 615 -11.01 -27.87 13.63
C ALA A 615 -11.04 -29.41 13.63
N THR A 616 -12.23 -30.01 13.63
CA THR A 616 -12.41 -31.45 13.37
C THR A 616 -12.92 -31.66 11.94
N LYS A 617 -12.41 -32.66 11.23
CA LYS A 617 -12.72 -32.94 9.82
C LYS A 617 -13.26 -34.38 9.69
N ASN A 618 -14.34 -34.56 8.93
CA ASN A 618 -14.86 -35.90 8.61
C ASN A 618 -14.14 -36.52 7.40
N THR A 619 -13.59 -35.67 6.53
CA THR A 619 -12.88 -36.01 5.30
C THR A 619 -11.73 -35.02 5.09
N ILE A 620 -10.57 -35.50 4.64
CA ILE A 620 -9.45 -34.66 4.17
C ILE A 620 -8.92 -35.21 2.85
N ASP A 621 -8.54 -34.32 1.95
CA ASP A 621 -7.96 -34.64 0.64
C ASP A 621 -6.56 -34.04 0.58
N ILE A 622 -5.54 -34.90 0.49
CA ILE A 622 -4.12 -34.52 0.56
C ILE A 622 -3.54 -34.54 -0.85
N PHE A 623 -3.28 -33.35 -1.38
CA PHE A 623 -2.69 -33.13 -2.71
C PHE A 623 -1.16 -33.31 -2.69
N PRO A 624 -0.51 -33.54 -3.85
CA PRO A 624 0.93 -33.75 -3.91
C PRO A 624 1.73 -32.55 -3.38
N ALA A 625 2.86 -32.84 -2.73
CA ALA A 625 3.75 -31.82 -2.17
C ALA A 625 4.63 -31.10 -3.21
N LYS A 626 4.59 -31.53 -4.48
CA LYS A 626 5.31 -30.96 -5.62
C LYS A 626 4.42 -31.05 -6.87
N HIS A 627 4.39 -30.02 -7.73
CA HIS A 627 3.56 -30.03 -8.97
C HIS A 627 3.94 -31.13 -9.98
N PHE A 628 5.16 -31.68 -9.90
CA PHE A 628 5.62 -32.81 -10.72
C PHE A 628 5.66 -34.07 -9.86
N VAL A 629 4.88 -35.09 -10.25
CA VAL A 629 4.76 -36.37 -9.54
C VAL A 629 5.01 -37.51 -10.53
N THR A 630 6.06 -38.28 -10.31
CA THR A 630 6.40 -39.44 -11.15
C THR A 630 6.39 -40.69 -10.30
N THR A 631 5.45 -41.61 -10.54
CA THR A 631 5.40 -42.91 -9.84
C THR A 631 6.62 -43.76 -10.22
N SER A 632 7.07 -44.66 -9.34
CA SER A 632 8.26 -45.49 -9.59
C SER A 632 8.16 -46.34 -10.87
N GLU A 633 6.95 -46.73 -11.27
CA GLU A 633 6.68 -47.43 -12.54
C GLU A 633 6.89 -46.52 -13.76
N LYS A 634 6.37 -45.28 -13.73
CA LYS A 634 6.64 -44.27 -14.77
C LYS A 634 8.13 -43.92 -14.83
N MET A 635 8.78 -43.76 -13.69
CA MET A 635 10.22 -43.47 -13.57
C MET A 635 11.08 -44.55 -14.21
N GLY A 636 10.84 -45.83 -13.89
CA GLY A 636 11.58 -46.96 -14.47
C GLY A 636 11.41 -47.06 -16.00
N ALA A 637 10.22 -46.74 -16.52
CA ALA A 637 10.00 -46.67 -17.97
C ALA A 637 10.71 -45.45 -18.60
N ALA A 638 10.60 -44.27 -17.98
CA ALA A 638 11.23 -43.04 -18.43
C ALA A 638 12.76 -43.18 -18.52
N ILE A 639 13.39 -43.81 -17.53
CA ILE A 639 14.83 -44.13 -17.51
C ILE A 639 15.23 -44.94 -18.77
N SER A 640 14.47 -45.98 -19.12
CA SER A 640 14.75 -46.79 -20.31
C SER A 640 14.48 -46.03 -21.63
N ASP A 641 13.47 -45.15 -21.66
CA ASP A 641 13.21 -44.29 -22.82
C ASP A 641 14.34 -43.23 -23.00
N ILE A 642 14.94 -42.74 -21.90
CA ILE A 642 16.10 -41.81 -21.92
C ILE A 642 17.38 -42.52 -22.37
N GLU A 643 17.64 -43.75 -21.89
CA GLU A 643 18.77 -44.57 -22.33
C GLU A 643 18.74 -44.82 -23.86
N GLN A 644 17.55 -45.09 -24.40
CA GLN A 644 17.36 -45.28 -25.84
C GLN A 644 17.62 -44.00 -26.64
N GLU A 645 17.10 -42.84 -26.20
CA GLU A 645 17.38 -41.55 -26.84
C GLU A 645 18.88 -41.20 -26.80
N LEU A 646 19.55 -41.47 -25.68
CA LEU A 646 20.99 -41.27 -25.53
C LEU A 646 21.78 -42.11 -26.54
N VAL A 647 21.47 -43.40 -26.72
CA VAL A 647 22.15 -44.26 -27.70
C VAL A 647 21.99 -43.73 -29.12
N VAL A 648 20.79 -43.26 -29.50
CA VAL A 648 20.52 -42.68 -30.83
C VAL A 648 21.28 -41.37 -31.02
N GLN A 649 21.22 -40.46 -30.04
CA GLN A 649 21.86 -39.14 -30.15
C GLN A 649 23.39 -39.23 -30.14
N LEU A 650 23.98 -40.16 -29.40
CA LEU A 650 25.43 -40.40 -29.45
C LEU A 650 25.88 -40.90 -30.82
N ALA A 651 25.16 -41.86 -31.42
CA ALA A 651 25.48 -42.35 -32.76
C ALA A 651 25.35 -41.25 -33.83
N HIS A 652 24.40 -40.31 -33.67
CA HIS A 652 24.27 -39.13 -34.53
C HIS A 652 25.45 -38.17 -34.37
N LEU A 653 25.82 -37.79 -33.14
CA LEU A 653 26.93 -36.85 -32.87
C LEU A 653 28.29 -37.43 -33.30
N GLU A 654 28.56 -38.71 -33.02
CA GLU A 654 29.76 -39.40 -33.49
C GLU A 654 29.80 -39.47 -35.03
N GLY A 655 28.65 -39.68 -35.69
CA GLY A 655 28.52 -39.65 -37.15
C GLY A 655 28.77 -38.28 -37.80
N GLU A 656 28.49 -37.18 -37.09
CA GLU A 656 28.86 -35.82 -37.50
C GLU A 656 30.30 -35.43 -37.13
N GLY A 657 31.05 -36.30 -36.42
CA GLY A 657 32.40 -36.00 -35.92
C GLY A 657 32.44 -35.14 -34.66
N LYS A 658 31.29 -34.91 -34.01
CA LYS A 658 31.12 -34.13 -32.76
C LYS A 658 31.49 -34.98 -31.53
N ILE A 659 32.75 -35.44 -31.49
CA ILE A 659 33.24 -36.41 -30.48
C ILE A 659 33.25 -35.81 -29.07
N LEU A 660 33.53 -34.51 -28.93
CA LEU A 660 33.55 -33.84 -27.62
C LEU A 660 32.14 -33.71 -27.05
N GLU A 661 31.19 -33.35 -27.89
CA GLU A 661 29.77 -33.20 -27.59
C GLU A 661 29.15 -34.55 -27.23
N ALA A 662 29.49 -35.62 -27.96
CA ALA A 662 29.09 -36.98 -27.63
C ALA A 662 29.63 -37.44 -26.27
N ALA A 663 30.93 -37.22 -26.00
CA ALA A 663 31.54 -37.57 -24.71
C ALA A 663 30.90 -36.81 -23.54
N ARG A 664 30.67 -35.49 -23.70
CA ARG A 664 30.00 -34.61 -22.74
C ARG A 664 28.57 -35.08 -22.44
N LEU A 665 27.78 -35.34 -23.50
CA LEU A 665 26.40 -35.78 -23.40
C LEU A 665 26.29 -37.12 -22.69
N LYS A 666 27.17 -38.07 -23.04
CA LYS A 666 27.24 -39.40 -22.42
C LYS A 666 27.56 -39.31 -20.93
N GLN A 667 28.65 -38.62 -20.56
CA GLN A 667 29.06 -38.53 -19.16
C GLN A 667 27.95 -37.93 -18.29
N ARG A 668 27.32 -36.85 -18.74
CA ARG A 668 26.27 -36.16 -17.98
C ARG A 668 24.97 -36.96 -17.90
N THR A 669 24.51 -37.51 -19.01
CA THR A 669 23.23 -38.25 -19.04
C THR A 669 23.31 -39.55 -18.27
N MET A 670 24.45 -40.27 -18.33
CA MET A 670 24.63 -41.48 -17.52
C MET A 670 24.66 -41.16 -16.01
N TYR A 671 25.30 -40.05 -15.61
CA TYR A 671 25.25 -39.59 -14.21
C TYR A 671 23.83 -39.22 -13.77
N ASP A 672 23.10 -38.41 -14.57
CA ASP A 672 21.72 -38.05 -14.25
C ASP A 672 20.81 -39.32 -14.17
N LEU A 673 21.07 -40.36 -14.98
CA LEU A 673 20.39 -41.66 -14.92
C LEU A 673 20.74 -42.48 -13.68
N GLU A 674 22.01 -42.61 -13.32
CA GLU A 674 22.46 -43.30 -12.09
C GLU A 674 21.79 -42.70 -10.85
N ILE A 675 21.78 -41.37 -10.75
CA ILE A 675 21.16 -40.67 -9.62
C ILE A 675 19.62 -40.79 -9.64
N MET A 676 18.96 -40.81 -10.82
CA MET A 676 17.53 -41.13 -10.93
C MET A 676 17.20 -42.58 -10.53
N GLN A 677 18.08 -43.55 -10.80
CA GLN A 677 17.90 -44.94 -10.39
C GLN A 677 18.05 -45.15 -8.88
N GLU A 678 18.99 -44.46 -8.23
CA GLU A 678 19.21 -44.58 -6.77
C GLU A 678 18.25 -43.73 -5.93
N LEU A 679 17.96 -42.48 -6.35
CA LEU A 679 17.25 -41.49 -5.52
C LEU A 679 15.86 -41.10 -6.05
N GLY A 680 15.48 -41.50 -7.27
CA GLY A 680 14.22 -41.09 -7.91
C GLY A 680 14.16 -39.62 -8.35
N TYR A 681 15.26 -38.88 -8.25
CA TYR A 681 15.38 -37.45 -8.59
C TYR A 681 16.81 -37.15 -9.07
N CYS A 682 17.02 -36.13 -9.92
CA CYS A 682 18.35 -35.65 -10.31
C CYS A 682 18.40 -34.12 -10.51
N SER A 683 19.61 -33.55 -10.57
CA SER A 683 19.79 -32.10 -10.70
C SER A 683 19.42 -31.60 -12.09
N GLY A 684 18.31 -30.85 -12.18
CA GLY A 684 17.76 -30.42 -13.46
C GLY A 684 16.83 -31.46 -14.11
N ILE A 685 16.19 -32.33 -13.31
CA ILE A 685 15.23 -33.35 -13.76
C ILE A 685 14.14 -32.81 -14.69
N GLU A 686 13.80 -31.52 -14.62
CA GLU A 686 12.83 -30.90 -15.52
C GLU A 686 13.21 -31.07 -17.01
N ASN A 687 14.49 -31.24 -17.35
CA ASN A 687 14.95 -31.49 -18.72
C ASN A 687 14.56 -32.87 -19.25
N TYR A 688 14.08 -33.78 -18.39
CA TYR A 688 13.57 -35.10 -18.75
C TYR A 688 12.04 -35.18 -18.64
N SER A 689 11.32 -34.07 -18.36
CA SER A 689 9.89 -34.08 -18.05
C SER A 689 9.02 -34.77 -19.11
N ARG A 690 9.34 -34.62 -20.41
CA ARG A 690 8.65 -35.35 -21.49
C ARG A 690 8.64 -36.86 -21.28
N HIS A 691 9.76 -37.45 -20.87
CA HIS A 691 9.86 -38.88 -20.57
C HIS A 691 9.08 -39.24 -19.30
N MET A 692 9.12 -38.40 -18.26
CA MET A 692 8.39 -38.61 -17.01
C MET A 692 6.86 -38.58 -17.21
N ASP A 693 6.39 -37.61 -17.99
CA ASP A 693 4.98 -37.48 -18.41
C ASP A 693 4.58 -38.57 -19.43
N ARG A 694 5.56 -39.29 -20.01
CA ARG A 694 5.45 -40.15 -21.20
C ARG A 694 4.76 -39.48 -22.40
N ARG A 695 5.01 -38.17 -22.58
CA ARG A 695 4.56 -37.38 -23.73
C ARG A 695 5.31 -37.77 -25.00
N ALA A 696 4.64 -37.63 -26.15
CA ALA A 696 5.27 -37.74 -27.45
C ALA A 696 6.24 -36.57 -27.72
N GLU A 697 7.20 -36.77 -28.64
CA GLU A 697 8.09 -35.72 -29.10
C GLU A 697 7.31 -34.51 -29.65
N GLY A 698 7.70 -33.29 -29.27
CA GLY A 698 7.02 -32.05 -29.65
C GLY A 698 5.71 -31.76 -28.92
N GLN A 699 5.11 -32.74 -28.22
CA GLN A 699 3.79 -32.60 -27.60
C GLN A 699 3.73 -31.46 -26.58
N THR A 700 2.64 -30.70 -26.62
CA THR A 700 2.32 -29.60 -25.71
C THR A 700 2.54 -30.02 -24.24
N PRO A 701 3.29 -29.23 -23.45
CA PRO A 701 3.44 -29.45 -22.02
C PRO A 701 2.16 -29.05 -21.28
N TRP A 702 1.87 -29.71 -20.16
CA TRP A 702 0.81 -29.29 -19.24
C TRP A 702 1.20 -27.99 -18.54
N THR A 703 0.25 -27.10 -18.30
CA THR A 703 0.46 -25.75 -17.74
C THR A 703 -0.67 -25.36 -16.77
N LEU A 704 -0.65 -24.15 -16.20
CA LEU A 704 -1.75 -23.70 -15.36
C LEU A 704 -3.09 -23.65 -16.13
N LEU A 705 -3.05 -23.38 -17.43
CA LEU A 705 -4.26 -23.31 -18.27
C LEU A 705 -4.99 -24.67 -18.35
N ASP A 706 -4.26 -25.78 -18.23
CA ASP A 706 -4.81 -27.14 -18.23
C ASP A 706 -5.40 -27.56 -16.87
N TYR A 707 -5.18 -26.77 -15.82
CA TYR A 707 -5.79 -26.96 -14.49
C TYR A 707 -7.13 -26.21 -14.39
N PHE A 708 -7.39 -25.24 -15.28
CA PHE A 708 -8.67 -24.55 -15.36
C PHE A 708 -9.71 -25.41 -16.10
N PRO A 709 -11.00 -25.35 -15.71
CA PRO A 709 -12.08 -25.91 -16.52
C PRO A 709 -12.19 -25.21 -17.88
N ASP A 710 -12.63 -25.92 -18.92
CA ASP A 710 -12.84 -25.41 -20.29
C ASP A 710 -13.62 -24.07 -20.36
N ASP A 711 -14.51 -23.82 -19.38
CA ASP A 711 -15.31 -22.61 -19.29
C ASP A 711 -14.66 -21.45 -18.51
N PHE A 712 -13.35 -21.45 -18.27
CA PHE A 712 -12.69 -20.32 -17.63
C PHE A 712 -12.75 -19.02 -18.45
N LEU A 713 -12.42 -17.91 -17.80
CA LEU A 713 -12.33 -16.57 -18.38
C LEU A 713 -10.89 -16.05 -18.23
N LEU A 714 -10.28 -15.58 -19.32
CA LEU A 714 -8.97 -14.94 -19.30
C LEU A 714 -9.11 -13.41 -19.32
N PHE A 715 -8.51 -12.72 -18.36
CA PHE A 715 -8.10 -11.33 -18.50
C PHE A 715 -6.60 -11.27 -18.81
N VAL A 716 -6.21 -10.42 -19.76
CA VAL A 716 -4.80 -10.10 -19.97
C VAL A 716 -4.63 -8.60 -19.77
N ASP A 717 -4.02 -8.22 -18.64
CA ASP A 717 -3.76 -6.82 -18.31
C ASP A 717 -2.49 -6.30 -19.00
N GLU A 718 -2.51 -5.01 -19.31
CA GLU A 718 -1.61 -4.33 -20.26
C GLU A 718 -1.26 -5.23 -21.47
N SER A 719 -2.31 -5.71 -22.15
CA SER A 719 -2.26 -6.78 -23.16
C SER A 719 -1.18 -6.58 -24.23
N HIS A 720 -0.91 -5.33 -24.56
CA HIS A 720 0.03 -4.90 -25.59
C HIS A 720 1.52 -5.16 -25.22
N ILE A 721 1.84 -5.37 -23.93
CA ILE A 721 3.13 -5.91 -23.46
C ILE A 721 2.98 -7.40 -23.15
N SER A 722 1.92 -7.80 -22.45
CA SER A 722 1.70 -9.18 -22.01
C SER A 722 1.64 -10.18 -23.18
N MET A 723 0.94 -9.87 -24.27
CA MET A 723 0.78 -10.77 -25.43
C MET A 723 2.08 -10.96 -26.23
N PRO A 724 2.88 -9.90 -26.54
CA PRO A 724 4.24 -10.08 -27.04
C PRO A 724 5.17 -10.84 -26.10
N GLN A 725 5.05 -10.68 -24.78
CA GLN A 725 5.85 -11.41 -23.80
C GLN A 725 5.52 -12.91 -23.81
N ILE A 726 4.23 -13.27 -23.76
CA ILE A 726 3.71 -14.65 -23.90
C ILE A 726 4.30 -15.31 -25.16
N ARG A 727 4.21 -14.63 -26.33
CA ARG A 727 4.80 -15.10 -27.60
C ARG A 727 6.33 -15.22 -27.58
N GLY A 728 7.00 -14.41 -26.77
CA GLY A 728 8.46 -14.38 -26.65
C GLY A 728 9.06 -15.57 -25.88
N MET A 729 8.37 -16.09 -24.87
CA MET A 729 8.92 -17.07 -23.92
C MET A 729 9.46 -18.34 -24.60
N PHE A 730 8.65 -18.98 -25.46
CA PHE A 730 9.07 -20.18 -26.20
C PHE A 730 10.28 -19.94 -27.10
N ASN A 731 10.33 -18.81 -27.80
CA ASN A 731 11.42 -18.51 -28.73
C ASN A 731 12.76 -18.27 -28.00
N GLY A 732 12.71 -17.59 -26.85
CA GLY A 732 13.88 -17.40 -25.99
C GLY A 732 14.37 -18.73 -25.37
N ASP A 733 13.45 -19.53 -24.82
CA ASP A 733 13.81 -20.81 -24.20
C ASP A 733 14.37 -21.82 -25.21
N ARG A 734 13.72 -21.95 -26.37
CA ARG A 734 14.17 -22.83 -27.46
C ARG A 734 15.55 -22.42 -27.97
N SER A 735 15.83 -21.14 -28.16
CA SER A 735 17.15 -20.67 -28.62
C SER A 735 18.28 -21.02 -27.64
N ARG A 736 18.03 -20.81 -26.34
CA ARG A 736 18.95 -21.21 -25.25
C ARG A 736 19.18 -22.71 -25.23
N LYS A 737 18.11 -23.50 -25.28
CA LYS A 737 18.17 -24.97 -25.18
C LYS A 737 18.72 -25.65 -26.43
N GLN A 738 18.45 -25.13 -27.63
CA GLN A 738 19.05 -25.63 -28.87
C GLN A 738 20.58 -25.55 -28.77
N THR A 739 21.12 -24.45 -28.25
CA THR A 739 22.56 -24.29 -28.02
C THR A 739 23.13 -25.28 -26.99
N LEU A 740 22.34 -25.74 -26.01
CA LEU A 740 22.74 -26.82 -25.10
C LEU A 740 22.72 -28.20 -25.80
N VAL A 741 21.73 -28.47 -26.66
CA VAL A 741 21.63 -29.75 -27.40
C VAL A 741 22.71 -29.86 -28.48
N ASP A 742 22.90 -28.80 -29.28
CA ASP A 742 23.87 -28.76 -30.40
C ASP A 742 25.31 -29.03 -29.95
N PHE A 743 25.64 -28.63 -28.71
CA PHE A 743 26.95 -28.81 -28.07
C PHE A 743 26.97 -29.94 -27.02
N GLY A 744 25.97 -30.82 -27.00
CA GLY A 744 25.99 -32.05 -26.19
C GLY A 744 25.92 -31.83 -24.67
N PHE A 745 25.33 -30.73 -24.20
CA PHE A 745 25.05 -30.51 -22.77
C PHE A 745 23.74 -31.19 -22.32
N ARG A 746 22.73 -31.33 -23.21
CA ARG A 746 21.44 -31.97 -22.93
C ARG A 746 20.93 -32.76 -24.14
N LEU A 747 20.01 -33.70 -23.90
CA LEU A 747 19.33 -34.46 -24.97
C LEU A 747 18.30 -33.60 -25.72
N PRO A 748 17.95 -33.95 -26.98
CA PRO A 748 16.86 -33.31 -27.73
C PRO A 748 15.55 -33.17 -26.94
N SER A 749 15.17 -34.18 -26.14
CA SER A 749 13.99 -34.14 -25.26
C SER A 749 13.93 -32.97 -24.27
N ALA A 750 15.07 -32.34 -23.95
CA ALA A 750 15.10 -31.14 -23.13
C ALA A 750 14.37 -29.94 -23.78
N LEU A 751 14.17 -29.96 -25.11
CA LEU A 751 13.36 -28.98 -25.84
C LEU A 751 11.84 -29.15 -25.61
N ASP A 752 11.38 -30.35 -25.22
CA ASP A 752 9.97 -30.64 -24.92
C ASP A 752 9.58 -30.35 -23.46
N ASN A 753 10.57 -29.98 -22.63
CA ASN A 753 10.38 -29.15 -21.45
C ASN A 753 10.43 -27.68 -21.89
N ARG A 754 9.30 -27.00 -22.00
CA ARG A 754 9.21 -25.66 -22.57
C ARG A 754 7.97 -24.92 -22.03
N PRO A 755 7.88 -23.59 -22.20
CA PRO A 755 6.59 -22.92 -22.18
C PRO A 755 5.78 -23.23 -23.45
N LEU A 756 4.49 -22.86 -23.45
CA LEU A 756 3.61 -22.96 -24.62
C LEU A 756 4.15 -22.14 -25.80
N MET A 757 3.96 -22.68 -27.00
CA MET A 757 3.95 -21.89 -28.22
C MET A 757 2.69 -20.99 -28.24
N PHE A 758 2.75 -19.86 -28.95
CA PHE A 758 1.61 -18.93 -29.02
C PHE A 758 0.36 -19.62 -29.59
N ASP A 759 0.52 -20.39 -30.67
CA ASP A 759 -0.51 -21.21 -31.31
C ASP A 759 -1.11 -22.30 -30.39
N GLU A 760 -0.41 -22.71 -29.32
CA GLU A 760 -0.94 -23.64 -28.32
C GLU A 760 -1.76 -22.87 -27.29
N PHE A 761 -1.21 -21.78 -26.72
CA PHE A 761 -1.91 -20.85 -25.84
C PHE A 761 -3.26 -20.41 -26.44
N GLU A 762 -3.32 -20.06 -27.73
CA GLU A 762 -4.56 -19.70 -28.42
C GLU A 762 -5.63 -20.80 -28.49
N ARG A 763 -5.27 -22.08 -28.28
CA ARG A 763 -6.21 -23.21 -28.22
C ARG A 763 -6.80 -23.39 -26.83
N HIS A 764 -6.01 -23.17 -25.78
CA HIS A 764 -6.50 -23.17 -24.38
C HIS A 764 -7.32 -21.92 -24.07
N VAL A 765 -7.04 -20.79 -24.72
CA VAL A 765 -7.85 -19.57 -24.55
C VAL A 765 -9.20 -19.71 -25.24
N HIS A 766 -10.22 -20.08 -24.46
CA HIS A 766 -11.61 -20.19 -24.93
C HIS A 766 -12.32 -18.83 -24.98
N GLN A 767 -12.23 -17.98 -23.95
CA GLN A 767 -12.73 -16.60 -24.00
C GLN A 767 -11.79 -15.64 -23.26
N ALA A 768 -11.44 -14.52 -23.89
CA ALA A 768 -10.49 -13.53 -23.36
C ALA A 768 -10.98 -12.08 -23.43
N ILE A 769 -10.62 -11.30 -22.41
CA ILE A 769 -10.75 -9.84 -22.34
C ILE A 769 -9.33 -9.23 -22.22
N TYR A 770 -8.89 -8.59 -23.29
CA TYR A 770 -7.61 -7.87 -23.35
C TYR A 770 -7.78 -6.46 -22.78
N VAL A 771 -7.12 -6.13 -21.67
CA VAL A 771 -7.17 -4.80 -21.05
C VAL A 771 -5.93 -4.02 -21.46
N SER A 772 -6.09 -2.86 -22.11
CA SER A 772 -4.97 -2.05 -22.60
C SER A 772 -5.41 -0.65 -23.02
N ALA A 773 -4.64 0.38 -22.69
CA ALA A 773 -4.86 1.73 -23.22
C ALA A 773 -4.44 1.87 -24.72
N THR A 774 -3.65 0.92 -25.22
CA THR A 774 -3.09 0.87 -26.59
C THR A 774 -2.98 -0.59 -27.09
N PRO A 775 -4.08 -1.23 -27.50
CA PRO A 775 -4.08 -2.64 -27.92
C PRO A 775 -3.04 -2.95 -29.00
N GLY A 776 -2.48 -4.16 -28.95
CA GLY A 776 -1.53 -4.65 -29.94
C GLY A 776 -2.18 -5.10 -31.25
N PRO A 777 -1.37 -5.41 -32.28
CA PRO A 777 -1.88 -5.87 -33.58
C PRO A 777 -2.64 -7.20 -33.50
N TYR A 778 -2.35 -8.04 -32.50
CA TYR A 778 -3.07 -9.30 -32.30
C TYR A 778 -4.51 -9.02 -31.82
N GLU A 779 -4.64 -8.20 -30.78
CA GLU A 779 -5.92 -7.83 -30.19
C GLU A 779 -6.81 -7.11 -31.22
N HIS A 780 -6.24 -6.23 -32.04
CA HIS A 780 -6.92 -5.57 -33.16
C HIS A 780 -7.36 -6.51 -34.29
N GLN A 781 -6.71 -7.67 -34.47
CA GLN A 781 -7.05 -8.64 -35.51
C GLN A 781 -8.06 -9.69 -35.05
N HIS A 782 -8.06 -10.02 -33.75
CA HIS A 782 -8.84 -11.14 -33.21
C HIS A 782 -10.05 -10.71 -32.39
N SER A 783 -10.08 -9.49 -31.83
CA SER A 783 -11.21 -9.03 -31.02
C SER A 783 -12.45 -8.79 -31.88
N GLU A 784 -13.51 -9.56 -31.62
CA GLU A 784 -14.83 -9.40 -32.22
C GLU A 784 -15.53 -8.12 -31.71
N GLN A 785 -15.19 -7.70 -30.50
CA GLN A 785 -15.67 -6.45 -29.91
C GLN A 785 -14.54 -5.67 -29.23
N VAL A 786 -14.42 -4.37 -29.53
CA VAL A 786 -13.59 -3.41 -28.79
C VAL A 786 -14.51 -2.49 -28.01
N VAL A 787 -14.41 -2.55 -26.69
CA VAL A 787 -15.20 -1.79 -25.72
C VAL A 787 -14.36 -0.64 -25.18
N GLN A 788 -14.86 0.58 -25.30
CA GLN A 788 -14.10 1.79 -24.94
C GLN A 788 -14.47 2.28 -23.53
N GLN A 789 -13.44 2.56 -22.71
CA GLN A 789 -13.55 3.12 -21.37
C GLN A 789 -12.49 4.23 -21.19
N ILE A 790 -12.76 5.43 -21.72
CA ILE A 790 -11.82 6.56 -21.76
C ILE A 790 -12.25 7.74 -20.87
N ILE A 791 -13.45 7.72 -20.31
CA ILE A 791 -13.92 8.77 -19.41
C ILE A 791 -13.31 8.55 -18.02
N ARG A 792 -12.34 9.38 -17.65
CA ARG A 792 -11.74 9.35 -16.31
C ARG A 792 -12.74 9.90 -15.28
N PRO A 793 -12.95 9.24 -14.11
CA PRO A 793 -13.87 9.73 -13.07
C PRO A 793 -13.59 11.17 -12.62
N THR A 794 -12.32 11.57 -12.55
CA THR A 794 -11.86 12.93 -12.19
C THR A 794 -12.03 13.99 -13.29
N GLY A 795 -12.66 13.62 -14.43
CA GLY A 795 -12.80 14.49 -15.60
C GLY A 795 -11.49 14.76 -16.36
N LEU A 796 -10.36 14.16 -15.97
CA LEU A 796 -9.07 14.41 -16.62
C LEU A 796 -9.09 14.02 -18.11
N ILE A 797 -8.58 14.93 -18.93
CA ILE A 797 -8.62 14.89 -20.39
C ILE A 797 -7.24 14.55 -20.97
N ASP A 798 -7.22 13.91 -22.14
CA ASP A 798 -5.99 13.59 -22.85
C ASP A 798 -5.24 14.88 -23.26
N PRO A 799 -3.89 14.88 -23.22
CA PRO A 799 -3.08 16.08 -23.24
C PRO A 799 -3.00 16.75 -24.63
N VAL A 800 -2.60 18.02 -24.67
CA VAL A 800 -2.42 18.75 -25.93
C VAL A 800 -1.09 18.35 -26.57
N VAL A 801 -1.12 17.90 -27.83
CA VAL A 801 0.08 17.49 -28.57
C VAL A 801 0.50 18.56 -29.59
N HIS A 802 1.73 19.04 -29.47
CA HIS A 802 2.37 19.95 -30.42
C HIS A 802 3.47 19.23 -31.20
N VAL A 803 3.67 19.62 -32.47
CA VAL A 803 4.82 19.19 -33.30
C VAL A 803 5.71 20.40 -33.55
N ARG A 804 7.03 20.27 -33.35
CA ARG A 804 8.03 21.32 -33.54
C ARG A 804 9.22 20.79 -34.37
N PRO A 805 9.90 21.63 -35.17
CA PRO A 805 11.03 21.18 -36.00
C PRO A 805 12.24 20.79 -35.15
N THR A 806 13.16 19.99 -35.70
CA THR A 806 14.39 19.57 -34.99
C THR A 806 15.39 20.72 -34.83
N ARG A 807 15.35 21.71 -35.73
CA ARG A 807 16.25 22.87 -35.73
C ARG A 807 15.98 23.76 -34.51
N GLY A 808 16.91 23.73 -33.54
CA GLY A 808 16.80 24.46 -32.27
C GLY A 808 16.02 23.71 -31.19
N GLN A 809 15.75 22.41 -31.37
CA GLN A 809 14.94 21.61 -30.43
C GLN A 809 15.47 21.62 -28.98
N ILE A 810 16.78 21.76 -28.77
CA ILE A 810 17.39 21.76 -27.43
C ILE A 810 17.19 23.11 -26.74
N ASP A 811 17.32 24.23 -27.46
CA ASP A 811 17.06 25.58 -26.92
C ASP A 811 15.57 25.75 -26.57
N ASP A 812 14.69 25.26 -27.44
CA ASP A 812 13.23 25.27 -27.26
C ASP A 812 12.80 24.37 -26.09
N LEU A 813 13.35 23.15 -26.01
CA LEU A 813 13.14 22.23 -24.90
C LEU A 813 13.61 22.81 -23.56
N LEU A 814 14.80 23.42 -23.52
CA LEU A 814 15.31 24.10 -22.32
C LEU A 814 14.40 25.27 -21.90
N GLY A 815 13.82 25.99 -22.87
CA GLY A 815 12.85 27.05 -22.65
C GLY A 815 11.45 26.59 -22.21
N GLU A 816 11.04 25.36 -22.55
CA GLU A 816 9.81 24.72 -22.04
C GLU A 816 10.03 24.09 -20.65
N ILE A 817 11.17 23.42 -20.44
CA ILE A 817 11.60 22.87 -19.14
C ILE A 817 11.64 23.98 -18.10
N LYS A 818 12.35 25.09 -18.36
CA LYS A 818 12.46 26.19 -17.39
C LYS A 818 11.10 26.71 -16.96
N ARG A 819 10.17 26.93 -17.91
CA ARG A 819 8.77 27.29 -17.61
C ARG A 819 8.03 26.27 -16.75
N ARG A 820 8.35 24.96 -16.82
CA ARG A 820 7.77 23.95 -15.92
C ARG A 820 8.41 23.94 -14.53
N VAL A 821 9.72 24.21 -14.43
CA VAL A 821 10.40 24.40 -13.14
C VAL A 821 9.87 25.64 -12.43
N ASP A 822 9.68 26.74 -13.16
CA ASP A 822 9.09 28.00 -12.66
C ASP A 822 7.67 27.79 -12.08
N THR A 823 6.89 26.84 -12.63
CA THR A 823 5.56 26.46 -12.12
C THR A 823 5.59 25.30 -11.11
N GLY A 824 6.77 24.83 -10.69
CA GLY A 824 6.91 23.70 -9.76
C GLY A 824 6.50 22.33 -10.33
N SER A 825 6.24 22.23 -11.64
CA SER A 825 5.95 20.97 -12.35
C SER A 825 7.22 20.16 -12.63
N ARG A 826 7.04 18.95 -13.19
CA ARG A 826 8.12 18.11 -13.75
C ARG A 826 7.99 17.94 -15.25
N ALA A 827 9.10 17.59 -15.89
CA ALA A 827 9.14 17.21 -17.29
C ALA A 827 9.74 15.81 -17.51
N ILE A 828 9.24 15.11 -18.51
CA ILE A 828 9.83 13.87 -19.02
C ILE A 828 10.38 14.13 -20.43
N VAL A 829 11.59 13.65 -20.71
CA VAL A 829 12.18 13.68 -22.06
C VAL A 829 12.47 12.25 -22.52
N THR A 830 12.02 11.88 -23.72
CA THR A 830 12.37 10.59 -24.35
C THR A 830 13.33 10.79 -25.51
N THR A 831 14.51 10.16 -25.45
CA THR A 831 15.52 10.10 -26.52
C THR A 831 15.38 8.78 -27.33
N LEU A 832 16.37 8.44 -28.16
CA LEU A 832 16.42 7.17 -28.90
C LEU A 832 17.58 6.24 -28.47
N THR A 833 18.60 6.75 -27.77
CA THR A 833 19.80 5.98 -27.41
C THR A 833 20.34 6.38 -26.04
N LYS A 834 21.04 5.45 -25.37
CA LYS A 834 21.63 5.66 -24.03
C LYS A 834 22.54 6.88 -24.01
N ARG A 835 23.49 6.92 -24.94
CA ARG A 835 24.35 8.06 -25.18
C ARG A 835 23.60 9.38 -25.39
N MET A 836 22.47 9.40 -26.12
CA MET A 836 21.70 10.64 -26.27
C MET A 836 20.95 11.04 -24.99
N SER A 837 20.59 10.11 -24.11
CA SER A 837 20.10 10.44 -22.77
C SER A 837 21.22 10.91 -21.84
N GLU A 838 22.42 10.33 -21.92
CA GLU A 838 23.63 10.74 -21.20
C GLU A 838 24.08 12.15 -21.65
N ASP A 839 24.45 12.32 -22.92
CA ASP A 839 24.91 13.58 -23.55
C ASP A 839 23.91 14.74 -23.28
N LEU A 840 22.60 14.47 -23.26
CA LEU A 840 21.55 15.47 -22.95
C LEU A 840 21.40 15.76 -21.45
N THR A 841 21.54 14.75 -20.59
CA THR A 841 21.49 14.93 -19.14
C THR A 841 22.66 15.78 -18.67
N ASP A 842 23.85 15.54 -19.19
CA ASP A 842 25.05 16.33 -18.89
C ASP A 842 24.91 17.78 -19.38
N TYR A 843 24.42 17.99 -20.61
CA TYR A 843 24.14 19.34 -21.12
C TYR A 843 23.09 20.09 -20.27
N LEU A 844 22.02 19.41 -19.83
CA LEU A 844 21.01 20.00 -18.95
C LEU A 844 21.60 20.33 -17.56
N LYS A 845 22.47 19.48 -17.01
CA LYS A 845 23.23 19.74 -15.77
C LYS A 845 24.16 20.96 -15.92
N GLU A 846 24.91 21.08 -17.03
CA GLU A 846 25.72 22.28 -17.34
C GLU A 846 24.87 23.56 -17.41
N MET A 847 23.64 23.47 -17.94
CA MET A 847 22.70 24.59 -18.03
C MET A 847 21.90 24.87 -16.75
N GLY A 848 22.23 24.18 -15.64
CA GLY A 848 21.68 24.39 -14.30
C GLY A 848 20.32 23.74 -14.04
N VAL A 849 19.91 22.75 -14.84
CA VAL A 849 18.67 21.98 -14.63
C VAL A 849 18.97 20.75 -13.79
N ARG A 850 18.15 20.48 -12.77
CA ARG A 850 18.26 19.25 -11.96
C ARG A 850 17.62 18.11 -12.75
N THR A 851 18.44 17.19 -13.25
CA THR A 851 17.97 16.12 -14.13
C THR A 851 18.76 14.83 -13.88
N GLU A 852 18.17 13.69 -14.21
CA GLU A 852 18.88 12.41 -14.26
C GLU A 852 18.40 11.54 -15.42
N TYR A 853 19.22 10.57 -15.85
CA TYR A 853 18.87 9.67 -16.96
C TYR A 853 18.16 8.39 -16.52
N LEU A 854 17.41 7.76 -17.42
CA LEU A 854 16.78 6.45 -17.15
C LEU A 854 16.84 5.51 -18.38
N HIS A 855 17.85 4.62 -18.40
CA HIS A 855 18.04 3.59 -19.42
C HIS A 855 18.16 2.18 -18.83
N SER A 856 18.42 1.18 -19.68
CA SER A 856 18.33 -0.26 -19.36
C SER A 856 19.35 -0.80 -18.37
N ASP A 857 20.33 0.01 -17.97
CA ASP A 857 21.48 -0.44 -17.17
C ASP A 857 21.49 0.23 -15.78
N VAL A 858 20.47 1.04 -15.50
CA VAL A 858 20.09 1.45 -14.16
C VAL A 858 19.28 0.30 -13.56
N ASP A 859 19.67 -0.19 -12.38
CA ASP A 859 19.03 -1.34 -11.75
C ASP A 859 17.58 -1.06 -11.34
N THR A 860 16.76 -2.11 -11.21
CA THR A 860 15.30 -1.95 -11.02
C THR A 860 14.95 -1.18 -9.74
N LEU A 861 15.82 -1.20 -8.72
CA LEU A 861 15.68 -0.42 -7.49
C LEU A 861 16.01 1.06 -7.74
N ASP A 862 17.19 1.32 -8.31
CA ASP A 862 17.66 2.66 -8.64
C ASP A 862 16.73 3.37 -9.65
N ARG A 863 16.03 2.61 -10.50
CA ARG A 863 14.97 3.14 -11.38
C ARG A 863 13.76 3.67 -10.61
N VAL A 864 13.39 3.01 -9.51
CA VAL A 864 12.35 3.49 -8.58
C VAL A 864 12.87 4.69 -7.79
N ASP A 865 14.13 4.67 -7.32
CA ASP A 865 14.77 5.82 -6.65
C ASP A 865 14.71 7.09 -7.53
N ILE A 866 15.19 7.03 -8.78
CA ILE A 866 15.21 8.19 -9.70
C ILE A 866 13.79 8.72 -9.98
N LEU A 867 12.78 7.85 -10.08
CA LEU A 867 11.40 8.26 -10.31
C LEU A 867 10.70 8.75 -9.03
N ARG A 868 11.07 8.26 -7.84
CA ARG A 868 10.70 8.88 -6.55
C ARG A 868 11.27 10.29 -6.47
N ASP A 869 12.55 10.44 -6.77
CA ASP A 869 13.33 11.67 -6.63
C ASP A 869 12.91 12.76 -7.65
N LEU A 870 12.47 12.35 -8.85
CA LEU A 870 11.75 13.23 -9.78
C LEU A 870 10.50 13.82 -9.14
N ARG A 871 9.65 13.00 -8.52
CA ARG A 871 8.39 13.48 -7.92
C ARG A 871 8.65 14.37 -6.71
N LEU A 872 9.58 13.95 -5.82
CA LEU A 872 10.06 14.75 -4.69
C LEU A 872 10.65 16.11 -5.11
N GLY A 873 10.99 16.29 -6.39
CA GLY A 873 11.63 17.52 -6.85
C GLY A 873 13.08 17.62 -6.38
N VAL A 874 13.76 16.48 -6.22
CA VAL A 874 15.24 16.40 -6.23
C VAL A 874 15.70 16.62 -7.67
N PHE A 875 15.04 15.95 -8.62
CA PHE A 875 15.13 16.22 -10.05
C PHE A 875 13.87 16.93 -10.55
N ASP A 876 14.04 17.85 -11.49
CA ASP A 876 12.96 18.51 -12.23
C ASP A 876 12.59 17.75 -13.52
N VAL A 877 13.57 17.02 -14.06
CA VAL A 877 13.50 16.35 -15.36
C VAL A 877 14.07 14.93 -15.26
N VAL A 878 13.47 13.97 -15.96
CA VAL A 878 14.10 12.67 -16.26
C VAL A 878 14.23 12.48 -17.76
N VAL A 879 15.43 12.09 -18.21
CA VAL A 879 15.77 11.85 -19.61
C VAL A 879 15.90 10.34 -19.85
N GLY A 880 14.86 9.72 -20.40
CA GLY A 880 14.82 8.28 -20.64
C GLY A 880 14.86 7.89 -22.11
N ILE A 881 14.99 6.59 -22.37
CA ILE A 881 14.80 6.00 -23.71
C ILE A 881 13.40 5.38 -23.82
N ASN A 882 13.05 4.57 -22.82
CA ASN A 882 11.79 3.84 -22.73
C ASN A 882 11.29 3.92 -21.28
N LEU A 883 10.39 4.87 -21.04
CA LEU A 883 9.78 5.18 -19.74
C LEU A 883 8.38 4.54 -19.61
N LEU A 884 8.16 3.44 -20.32
CA LEU A 884 6.86 2.78 -20.44
C LEU A 884 6.70 1.57 -19.50
N ARG A 885 7.77 1.16 -18.79
CA ARG A 885 7.88 -0.17 -18.19
C ARG A 885 7.28 -0.31 -16.79
N GLU A 886 7.31 0.73 -15.96
CA GLU A 886 7.05 0.62 -14.52
C GLU A 886 5.58 0.72 -14.11
N GLY A 887 4.64 1.02 -15.02
CA GLY A 887 3.25 1.32 -14.66
C GLY A 887 3.04 2.62 -13.87
N LEU A 888 4.12 3.34 -13.52
CA LEU A 888 4.11 4.43 -12.54
C LEU A 888 3.22 5.64 -12.91
N ASP A 889 2.57 6.13 -11.86
CA ASP A 889 1.69 7.30 -11.83
C ASP A 889 2.52 8.53 -11.48
N LEU A 890 2.74 9.42 -12.45
CA LEU A 890 3.56 10.63 -12.30
C LEU A 890 2.72 11.90 -12.51
N PRO A 891 1.76 12.22 -11.60
CA PRO A 891 0.87 13.35 -11.78
C PRO A 891 1.57 14.72 -11.82
N GLU A 892 2.78 14.83 -11.28
CA GLU A 892 3.59 16.05 -11.28
C GLU A 892 4.12 16.41 -12.68
N VAL A 893 4.04 15.49 -13.66
CA VAL A 893 4.56 15.67 -15.02
C VAL A 893 3.55 16.40 -15.90
N SER A 894 3.73 17.71 -16.07
CA SER A 894 2.91 18.54 -16.97
C SER A 894 3.46 18.63 -18.40
N LEU A 895 4.71 18.19 -18.63
CA LEU A 895 5.35 18.18 -19.95
C LEU A 895 5.98 16.82 -20.27
N VAL A 896 5.66 16.29 -21.44
CA VAL A 896 6.38 15.16 -22.07
C VAL A 896 6.98 15.60 -23.41
N ALA A 897 8.30 15.56 -23.52
CA ALA A 897 9.04 15.92 -24.72
C ALA A 897 9.57 14.66 -25.43
N ILE A 898 9.17 14.47 -26.68
CA ILE A 898 9.56 13.34 -27.53
C ILE A 898 10.56 13.86 -28.56
N LEU A 899 11.85 13.68 -28.30
CA LEU A 899 12.91 14.01 -29.25
C LEU A 899 12.94 12.97 -30.39
N ASP A 900 13.31 13.41 -31.60
CA ASP A 900 13.39 12.56 -32.78
C ASP A 900 12.11 11.74 -33.03
N ALA A 901 10.95 12.39 -32.88
CA ALA A 901 9.64 11.79 -33.06
C ALA A 901 9.38 11.28 -34.49
N ASP A 902 10.06 11.86 -35.47
CA ASP A 902 9.95 11.49 -36.89
C ASP A 902 10.79 10.27 -37.32
N LYS A 903 11.55 9.68 -36.39
CA LYS A 903 12.40 8.50 -36.65
C LYS A 903 11.62 7.21 -36.41
N SER A 904 11.34 6.47 -37.48
CA SER A 904 10.67 5.17 -37.41
C SER A 904 11.46 4.15 -36.57
N GLY A 905 10.77 3.49 -35.63
CA GLY A 905 11.34 2.43 -34.80
C GLY A 905 10.41 2.07 -33.63
N PHE A 906 10.76 1.04 -32.86
CA PHE A 906 9.95 0.56 -31.72
C PHE A 906 9.55 1.70 -30.75
N LEU A 907 10.51 2.56 -30.40
CA LEU A 907 10.35 3.68 -29.47
C LEU A 907 9.46 4.83 -30.00
N ARG A 908 9.09 4.82 -31.29
CA ARG A 908 8.24 5.80 -31.97
C ARG A 908 7.12 5.11 -32.77
N SER A 909 6.75 3.90 -32.35
CA SER A 909 5.57 3.18 -32.83
C SER A 909 4.29 3.83 -32.29
N GLU A 910 3.15 3.53 -32.91
CA GLU A 910 1.83 4.06 -32.54
C GLU A 910 1.52 3.86 -31.05
N SER A 911 1.64 2.63 -30.55
CA SER A 911 1.43 2.30 -29.14
C SER A 911 2.44 3.02 -28.22
N ALA A 912 3.73 3.04 -28.57
CA ALA A 912 4.75 3.70 -27.76
C ALA A 912 4.53 5.22 -27.66
N LEU A 913 4.12 5.87 -28.75
CA LEU A 913 3.77 7.29 -28.75
C LEU A 913 2.55 7.57 -27.90
N ILE A 914 1.45 6.80 -28.04
CA ILE A 914 0.22 7.01 -27.25
C ILE A 914 0.46 6.77 -25.75
N GLN A 915 1.27 5.80 -25.35
CA GLN A 915 1.63 5.61 -23.94
C GLN A 915 2.54 6.72 -23.41
N THR A 916 3.48 7.20 -24.22
CA THR A 916 4.35 8.33 -23.86
C THR A 916 3.52 9.60 -23.65
N ILE A 917 2.57 9.86 -24.55
CA ILE A 917 1.52 10.89 -24.40
C ILE A 917 0.74 10.66 -23.09
N GLY A 918 0.33 9.43 -22.81
CA GLY A 918 -0.43 9.03 -21.62
C GLY A 918 0.24 9.36 -20.27
N ARG A 919 1.56 9.60 -20.23
CA ARG A 919 2.25 10.06 -19.00
C ARG A 919 1.89 11.50 -18.63
N ALA A 920 1.56 12.36 -19.59
CA ALA A 920 1.05 13.72 -19.33
C ALA A 920 -0.46 13.77 -19.02
N ALA A 921 -1.21 12.70 -19.27
CA ALA A 921 -2.68 12.66 -19.16
C ALA A 921 -3.23 12.61 -17.71
N ARG A 922 -2.36 12.88 -16.71
CA ARG A 922 -2.69 12.90 -15.27
C ARG A 922 -2.59 14.29 -14.65
N HIS A 923 -2.01 15.25 -15.37
CA HIS A 923 -1.90 16.66 -15.00
C HIS A 923 -2.92 17.49 -15.80
N ILE A 924 -3.55 18.50 -15.17
CA ILE A 924 -4.57 19.35 -15.81
C ILE A 924 -4.01 20.04 -17.07
N GLU A 925 -2.82 20.63 -16.95
CA GLU A 925 -2.10 21.30 -18.05
C GLU A 925 -1.23 20.33 -18.90
N GLY A 926 -1.59 19.03 -18.92
CA GLY A 926 -0.83 17.99 -19.61
C GLY A 926 -0.51 18.37 -21.06
N THR A 927 0.78 18.52 -21.36
CA THR A 927 1.31 18.97 -22.65
C THR A 927 2.31 17.96 -23.20
N VAL A 928 2.25 17.67 -24.50
CA VAL A 928 3.23 16.83 -25.22
C VAL A 928 3.86 17.63 -26.35
N ILE A 929 5.17 17.56 -26.50
CA ILE A 929 5.91 18.18 -27.61
C ILE A 929 6.69 17.10 -28.35
N MET A 930 6.35 16.89 -29.63
CA MET A 930 7.07 16.01 -30.55
C MET A 930 8.03 16.83 -31.41
N TYR A 931 9.32 16.57 -31.30
CA TYR A 931 10.33 17.20 -32.15
C TYR A 931 10.62 16.33 -33.38
N GLY A 932 10.36 16.87 -34.57
CA GLY A 932 10.53 16.17 -35.84
C GLY A 932 10.20 17.08 -37.02
N ASP A 933 10.90 16.89 -38.14
CA ASP A 933 10.74 17.73 -39.34
C ASP A 933 9.66 17.17 -40.30
N ARG A 934 9.10 16.00 -39.98
CA ARG A 934 8.03 15.32 -40.73
C ARG A 934 7.06 14.65 -39.78
N ILE A 935 5.76 14.68 -40.08
CA ILE A 935 4.78 13.84 -39.38
C ILE A 935 4.80 12.46 -40.04
N THR A 936 5.15 11.43 -39.28
CA THR A 936 5.09 10.02 -39.72
C THR A 936 3.66 9.47 -39.58
N PRO A 937 3.30 8.34 -40.23
CA PRO A 937 2.01 7.69 -40.00
C PRO A 937 1.74 7.40 -38.52
N ALA A 938 2.76 6.95 -37.79
CA ALA A 938 2.67 6.64 -36.36
C ALA A 938 2.42 7.91 -35.51
N MET A 939 3.08 9.02 -35.83
CA MET A 939 2.78 10.32 -35.20
C MET A 939 1.36 10.76 -35.52
N GLN A 940 0.92 10.67 -36.78
CA GLN A 940 -0.41 11.10 -37.21
C GLN A 940 -1.51 10.32 -36.46
N TYR A 941 -1.40 8.99 -36.41
CA TYR A 941 -2.34 8.14 -35.69
C TYR A 941 -2.36 8.45 -34.18
N ALA A 942 -1.19 8.56 -33.54
CA ALA A 942 -1.11 8.88 -32.12
C ALA A 942 -1.71 10.27 -31.79
N ILE A 943 -1.43 11.27 -32.63
CA ILE A 943 -1.97 12.63 -32.52
C ILE A 943 -3.50 12.62 -32.67
N ASP A 944 -4.04 11.92 -33.67
CA ASP A 944 -5.47 11.95 -33.98
C ASP A 944 -6.31 11.10 -33.02
N GLU A 945 -5.79 9.96 -32.52
CA GLU A 945 -6.41 9.20 -31.45
C GLU A 945 -6.44 9.99 -30.13
N THR A 946 -5.35 10.70 -29.79
CA THR A 946 -5.31 11.59 -28.61
C THR A 946 -6.35 12.71 -28.73
N LYS A 947 -6.46 13.36 -29.90
CA LYS A 947 -7.51 14.37 -30.16
C LYS A 947 -8.92 13.77 -30.07
N ARG A 948 -9.13 12.55 -30.58
CA ARG A 948 -10.44 11.87 -30.54
C ARG A 948 -10.85 11.58 -29.10
N ARG A 949 -9.95 11.03 -28.28
CA ARG A 949 -10.17 10.79 -26.84
C ARG A 949 -10.49 12.10 -26.13
N ARG A 950 -9.63 13.11 -26.31
CA ARG A 950 -9.80 14.44 -25.72
C ARG A 950 -11.15 15.06 -26.06
N ALA A 951 -11.55 15.07 -27.34
CA ALA A 951 -12.83 15.65 -27.76
C ALA A 951 -14.05 14.92 -27.16
N ILE A 952 -13.99 13.59 -26.99
CA ILE A 952 -15.05 12.83 -26.32
C ILE A 952 -15.09 13.15 -24.81
N GLN A 953 -13.93 13.25 -24.15
CA GLN A 953 -13.83 13.61 -22.74
C GLN A 953 -14.29 15.06 -22.49
N GLU A 954 -13.88 16.02 -23.31
CA GLU A 954 -14.33 17.42 -23.25
C GLU A 954 -15.84 17.54 -23.47
N ALA A 955 -16.41 16.82 -24.44
CA ALA A 955 -17.85 16.79 -24.67
C ALA A 955 -18.63 16.13 -23.51
N TYR A 956 -18.11 15.04 -22.93
CA TYR A 956 -18.69 14.39 -21.76
C TYR A 956 -18.67 15.32 -20.54
N ASN A 957 -17.54 15.99 -20.28
CA ASN A 957 -17.37 16.94 -19.18
C ASN A 957 -18.31 18.13 -19.31
N GLN A 958 -18.47 18.69 -20.52
CA GLN A 958 -19.42 19.77 -20.81
C GLN A 958 -20.88 19.32 -20.60
N LEU A 959 -21.23 18.09 -21.02
CA LEU A 959 -22.58 17.55 -20.88
C LEU A 959 -22.97 17.27 -19.41
N HIS A 960 -22.00 16.89 -18.57
CA HIS A 960 -22.25 16.47 -17.18
C HIS A 960 -21.81 17.49 -16.11
N GLY A 961 -21.24 18.63 -16.49
CA GLY A 961 -20.77 19.65 -15.54
C GLY A 961 -19.62 19.16 -14.66
N ILE A 962 -18.56 18.65 -15.30
CA ILE A 962 -17.35 18.10 -14.66
C ILE A 962 -16.15 18.98 -15.03
N GLU A 963 -15.43 19.47 -14.03
CA GLU A 963 -14.18 20.21 -14.23
C GLU A 963 -12.97 19.26 -14.04
N PRO A 964 -12.01 19.20 -14.99
CA PRO A 964 -10.87 18.29 -14.90
C PRO A 964 -9.99 18.55 -13.67
N THR A 965 -9.88 17.58 -12.76
CA THR A 965 -9.13 17.72 -11.50
C THR A 965 -7.89 16.81 -11.47
N GLY A 966 -6.73 17.38 -11.15
CA GLY A 966 -5.46 16.65 -11.11
C GLY A 966 -5.44 15.57 -10.03
N ILE A 967 -4.92 14.38 -10.38
CA ILE A 967 -4.65 13.31 -9.41
C ILE A 967 -3.44 13.72 -8.58
N VAL A 968 -3.44 13.51 -7.26
CA VAL A 968 -2.27 13.77 -6.40
C VAL A 968 -1.96 12.51 -5.58
N LYS A 969 -0.93 11.76 -6.00
CA LYS A 969 -0.59 10.45 -5.42
C LYS A 969 0.58 10.58 -4.43
N GLY A 970 0.67 9.71 -3.42
CA GLY A 970 1.83 9.67 -2.54
C GLY A 970 3.13 9.26 -3.23
N ILE A 971 4.25 9.70 -2.67
CA ILE A 971 5.60 9.34 -3.09
C ILE A 971 6.20 8.51 -1.95
N ARG A 972 6.60 7.27 -2.23
CA ARG A 972 6.99 6.28 -1.20
C ARG A 972 8.32 5.61 -1.56
N ASP A 973 8.95 4.98 -0.57
CA ASP A 973 10.31 4.48 -0.64
C ASP A 973 10.36 2.94 -0.57
N ILE A 974 10.39 2.28 -1.72
CA ILE A 974 10.19 0.83 -1.88
C ILE A 974 11.44 0.02 -1.45
N ASN A 975 12.53 0.69 -1.05
CA ASN A 975 13.87 0.11 -1.04
C ASN A 975 14.22 -0.80 0.15
N GLU A 976 13.41 -0.85 1.21
CA GLU A 976 13.72 -1.67 2.40
C GLU A 976 13.57 -3.19 2.17
N ARG A 977 12.61 -3.63 1.35
CA ARG A 977 12.34 -5.07 1.16
C ARG A 977 13.37 -5.73 0.25
N LEU A 978 13.71 -5.09 -0.88
CA LEU A 978 14.55 -5.71 -1.91
C LEU A 978 16.06 -5.67 -1.59
N ARG A 979 16.52 -4.70 -0.78
CA ARG A 979 17.92 -4.65 -0.31
C ARG A 979 18.29 -5.78 0.66
N LYS A 980 17.32 -6.53 1.23
CA LYS A 980 17.60 -7.70 2.07
C LYS A 980 18.24 -8.88 1.31
N VAL A 981 18.10 -8.95 -0.02
CA VAL A 981 18.46 -10.11 -0.84
C VAL A 981 19.90 -10.02 -1.43
N ALA A 982 20.45 -8.82 -1.61
CA ALA A 982 21.65 -8.62 -2.43
C ALA A 982 23.00 -8.80 -1.69
N ASP A 983 23.05 -8.58 -0.37
CA ASP A 983 24.31 -8.33 0.37
C ASP A 983 24.81 -9.54 1.19
N GLU A 984 24.67 -10.76 0.68
CA GLU A 984 25.09 -12.01 1.36
C GLU A 984 26.34 -12.69 0.75
N LYS A 985 27.45 -11.95 0.65
CA LYS A 985 28.83 -12.52 0.57
C LYS A 985 29.91 -11.44 0.78
N ALA A 986 30.51 -11.40 1.97
CA ALA A 986 31.95 -11.22 2.20
C ALA A 986 32.25 -10.94 3.68
N ALA A 987 33.05 -11.81 4.32
CA ALA A 987 33.64 -11.53 5.63
C ALA A 987 35.08 -12.05 5.66
N TYR A 988 36.07 -11.18 5.98
CA TYR A 988 37.24 -11.55 6.78
C TYR A 988 38.08 -10.34 7.25
N ASN A 989 38.59 -10.44 8.47
CA ASN A 989 39.77 -9.77 9.06
C ASN A 989 39.93 -8.23 9.17
N ALA A 990 39.63 -7.75 10.39
CA ALA A 990 40.63 -7.37 11.43
C ALA A 990 41.15 -5.93 11.59
N ARG A 991 40.96 -5.42 12.83
CA ARG A 991 41.82 -4.54 13.66
C ARG A 991 42.48 -3.32 12.99
N GLY A 992 41.90 -2.13 13.24
CA GLY A 992 42.49 -0.83 12.84
C GLY A 992 43.42 -0.18 13.88
N GLN A 993 43.79 1.08 13.63
CA GLN A 993 44.41 2.00 14.59
C GLN A 993 44.16 3.47 14.20
N ASP A 994 44.23 4.34 15.21
CA ASP A 994 44.43 5.80 15.27
C ASP A 994 43.96 6.76 14.14
N THR A 995 43.23 7.79 14.57
CA THR A 995 42.75 8.91 13.74
C THR A 995 43.69 10.13 13.78
N SER A 996 44.40 10.41 12.69
CA SER A 996 44.94 11.74 12.38
C SER A 996 45.24 11.89 10.88
N GLU A 997 44.79 12.99 10.28
CA GLU A 997 45.02 13.37 8.86
C GLU A 997 44.44 12.40 7.81
N LEU A 998 43.17 12.64 7.41
CA LEU A 998 42.46 11.88 6.37
C LEU A 998 42.33 12.69 5.07
N SER A 999 42.48 12.03 3.92
CA SER A 999 42.17 12.58 2.59
C SER A 999 40.68 12.39 2.24
N LYS A 1000 40.17 13.09 1.21
CA LYS A 1000 38.77 12.96 0.76
C LYS A 1000 38.41 11.50 0.41
N ASP A 1001 39.26 10.79 -0.32
CA ASP A 1001 39.07 9.37 -0.67
C ASP A 1001 38.99 8.47 0.57
N ALA A 1002 39.78 8.76 1.61
CA ALA A 1002 39.73 8.03 2.87
C ALA A 1002 38.44 8.33 3.65
N LEU A 1003 37.93 9.57 3.59
CA LEU A 1003 36.65 9.97 4.16
C LEU A 1003 35.47 9.25 3.47
N PHE A 1004 35.45 9.23 2.13
CA PHE A 1004 34.44 8.48 1.35
C PHE A 1004 34.44 7.00 1.72
N LYS A 1005 35.63 6.38 1.86
CA LYS A 1005 35.73 4.98 2.26
C LYS A 1005 35.24 4.74 3.68
N LEU A 1006 35.58 5.62 4.63
CA LEU A 1006 35.07 5.55 6.01
C LEU A 1006 33.55 5.69 6.08
N ILE A 1007 32.94 6.58 5.28
CA ILE A 1007 31.49 6.71 5.16
C ILE A 1007 30.87 5.39 4.65
N ALA A 1008 31.42 4.79 3.59
CA ALA A 1008 30.93 3.53 3.04
C ALA A 1008 31.08 2.35 4.02
N ASP A 1009 32.23 2.23 4.70
CA ASP A 1009 32.49 1.17 5.69
C ASP A 1009 31.63 1.36 6.96
N ALA A 1010 31.35 2.60 7.37
CA ALA A 1010 30.45 2.90 8.50
C ALA A 1010 28.98 2.68 8.13
N GLU A 1011 28.54 3.05 6.93
CA GLU A 1011 27.20 2.72 6.42
C GLU A 1011 26.97 1.22 6.31
N LYS A 1012 27.98 0.45 5.87
CA LYS A 1012 27.90 -1.01 5.81
C LYS A 1012 27.76 -1.61 7.21
N GLN A 1013 28.52 -1.11 8.18
CA GLN A 1013 28.38 -1.53 9.59
C GLN A 1013 27.03 -1.11 10.19
N MET A 1014 26.52 0.08 9.86
CA MET A 1014 25.20 0.57 10.28
C MET A 1014 24.08 -0.35 9.79
N LYS A 1015 24.11 -0.69 8.49
CA LYS A 1015 23.15 -1.61 7.85
C LYS A 1015 23.24 -3.01 8.44
N GLN A 1016 24.45 -3.50 8.75
CA GLN A 1016 24.64 -4.80 9.44
C GLN A 1016 24.12 -4.78 10.88
N ALA A 1017 24.36 -3.71 11.65
CA ALA A 1017 23.83 -3.57 13.00
C ALA A 1017 22.29 -3.55 13.00
N ALA A 1018 21.66 -2.85 12.05
CA ALA A 1018 20.21 -2.89 11.86
C ALA A 1018 19.70 -4.30 11.47
N LYS A 1019 20.41 -5.01 10.56
CA LYS A 1019 20.09 -6.40 10.19
C LYS A 1019 20.18 -7.37 11.38
N ASN A 1020 21.06 -7.09 12.35
CA ASN A 1020 21.22 -7.85 13.59
C ASN A 1020 20.24 -7.46 14.72
N LEU A 1021 19.34 -6.49 14.49
CA LEU A 1021 18.50 -5.85 15.52
C LEU A 1021 19.30 -5.09 16.62
N GLU A 1022 20.57 -4.79 16.37
CA GLU A 1022 21.45 -3.99 17.23
C GLU A 1022 21.18 -2.48 17.04
N PHE A 1023 19.93 -2.05 17.22
CA PHE A 1023 19.45 -0.72 16.82
C PHE A 1023 20.20 0.46 17.47
N GLU A 1024 20.61 0.35 18.74
CA GLU A 1024 21.40 1.39 19.42
C GLU A 1024 22.75 1.64 18.73
N LYS A 1025 23.39 0.57 18.26
CA LYS A 1025 24.65 0.58 17.52
C LYS A 1025 24.45 1.06 16.08
N ALA A 1026 23.32 0.73 15.46
CA ALA A 1026 22.92 1.29 14.17
C ALA A 1026 22.71 2.82 14.26
N ALA A 1027 22.08 3.32 15.33
CA ALA A 1027 21.93 4.75 15.56
C ALA A 1027 23.30 5.45 15.76
N LEU A 1028 24.19 4.89 16.59
CA LEU A 1028 25.56 5.40 16.75
C LEU A 1028 26.33 5.49 15.42
N LEU A 1029 26.22 4.46 14.56
CA LEU A 1029 26.89 4.43 13.26
C LEU A 1029 26.24 5.38 12.24
N ARG A 1030 24.91 5.56 12.27
CA ARG A 1030 24.19 6.57 11.47
C ARG A 1030 24.64 7.98 11.79
N ASP A 1031 24.80 8.27 13.08
CA ASP A 1031 25.16 9.60 13.55
C ASP A 1031 26.63 9.92 13.21
N GLN A 1032 27.53 8.93 13.31
CA GLN A 1032 28.90 9.00 12.77
C GLN A 1032 28.94 9.20 11.24
N VAL A 1033 28.12 8.48 10.46
CA VAL A 1033 27.99 8.68 9.01
C VAL A 1033 27.55 10.11 8.69
N THR A 1034 26.65 10.67 9.49
CA THR A 1034 26.15 12.04 9.32
C THR A 1034 27.25 13.07 9.61
N GLU A 1035 28.01 12.89 10.69
CA GLU A 1035 29.17 13.75 11.06
C GLU A 1035 30.29 13.70 9.99
N LEU A 1036 30.61 12.52 9.46
CA LEU A 1036 31.57 12.35 8.37
C LEU A 1036 31.09 13.01 7.07
N ARG A 1037 29.81 12.86 6.70
CA ARG A 1037 29.20 13.53 5.53
C ARG A 1037 29.19 15.05 5.67
N GLN A 1038 28.94 15.59 6.86
CA GLN A 1038 29.06 17.03 7.13
C GLN A 1038 30.51 17.52 7.02
N THR A 1039 31.47 16.75 7.52
CA THR A 1039 32.91 17.04 7.40
C THR A 1039 33.37 17.07 5.94
N LEU A 1040 32.83 16.17 5.10
CA LEU A 1040 33.09 16.17 3.66
C LEU A 1040 32.57 17.45 2.97
N ALA A 1041 31.32 17.84 3.24
CA ALA A 1041 30.71 19.04 2.66
C ALA A 1041 31.49 20.31 3.03
N LEU A 1042 31.95 20.43 4.28
CA LEU A 1042 32.80 21.54 4.73
C LEU A 1042 34.15 21.59 3.98
N MET A 1043 34.71 20.45 3.57
CA MET A 1043 35.90 20.39 2.72
C MET A 1043 35.63 20.74 1.25
N ASP A 1044 34.38 20.72 0.79
CA ASP A 1044 34.00 21.21 -0.55
C ASP A 1044 33.79 22.73 -0.52
N ASP A 1045 33.04 23.26 0.46
CA ASP A 1045 32.84 24.71 0.65
C ASP A 1045 34.16 25.48 0.78
N VAL A 1046 35.13 24.96 1.56
CA VAL A 1046 36.46 25.58 1.68
C VAL A 1046 37.18 25.62 0.32
N SER A 1047 37.05 24.59 -0.51
CA SER A 1047 37.67 24.57 -1.84
C SER A 1047 37.03 25.58 -2.81
N VAL A 1048 35.71 25.80 -2.69
CA VAL A 1048 34.99 26.86 -3.42
C VAL A 1048 35.47 28.23 -2.97
N ILE A 1049 35.62 28.47 -1.66
CA ILE A 1049 36.12 29.73 -1.09
C ILE A 1049 37.57 30.01 -1.52
N GLU A 1050 38.46 29.01 -1.55
CA GLU A 1050 39.83 29.19 -2.05
C GLU A 1050 39.84 29.49 -3.56
N SER A 1051 38.99 28.84 -4.36
CA SER A 1051 38.87 29.12 -5.81
C SER A 1051 38.37 30.54 -6.10
N LEU A 1052 37.44 31.07 -5.28
CA LEU A 1052 36.90 32.41 -5.41
C LEU A 1052 37.93 33.50 -5.07
N ASN A 1053 38.85 33.21 -4.13
CA ASN A 1053 39.92 34.13 -3.77
C ASN A 1053 41.04 34.22 -4.83
N GLN A 1054 41.12 33.28 -5.78
CA GLN A 1054 42.15 33.27 -6.84
C GLN A 1054 41.65 33.86 -8.18
N ARG A 1055 41.32 35.16 -8.20
CA ARG A 1055 41.10 35.92 -9.45
C ARG A 1055 42.07 37.11 -9.59
N PRO A 1056 42.77 37.26 -10.73
CA PRO A 1056 43.83 38.27 -10.87
C PRO A 1056 43.27 39.70 -11.06
N ARG A 1057 43.71 40.63 -10.21
CA ARG A 1057 43.42 42.07 -10.38
C ARG A 1057 44.15 42.63 -11.61
N ARG A 1058 43.40 42.97 -12.67
CA ARG A 1058 43.90 43.81 -13.77
C ARG A 1058 43.96 45.30 -13.37
N THR A 1059 44.79 46.05 -14.09
CA THR A 1059 45.31 47.37 -13.70
C THR A 1059 44.73 48.53 -14.50
N SER A 1060 44.47 49.66 -13.85
CA SER A 1060 44.48 50.99 -14.48
C SER A 1060 44.81 52.11 -13.47
N GLU A 1061 46.04 52.62 -13.59
CA GLU A 1061 46.53 54.00 -13.35
C GLU A 1061 45.95 54.90 -12.22
N ALA A 1062 46.85 55.42 -11.35
CA ALA A 1062 47.00 56.89 -11.11
C ALA A 1062 48.18 57.30 -10.16
N ARG A 1063 49.45 57.07 -10.59
CA ARG A 1063 50.72 57.77 -10.19
C ARG A 1063 51.16 57.86 -8.68
N PRO A 1064 52.45 58.21 -8.39
CA PRO A 1064 53.08 57.97 -7.07
C PRO A 1064 53.78 59.17 -6.38
N ALA A 1065 54.08 59.06 -5.07
CA ALA A 1065 55.17 59.78 -4.39
C ALA A 1065 55.61 59.12 -3.05
N TYR A 1066 56.92 59.14 -2.76
CA TYR A 1066 57.63 59.07 -1.44
C TYR A 1066 56.97 58.44 -0.19
N GLY A 1067 57.61 57.56 0.61
CA GLY A 1067 58.89 56.84 0.52
C GLY A 1067 60.07 57.40 1.35
N ASP A 1068 60.68 56.58 2.23
CA ASP A 1068 62.15 56.49 2.43
C ASP A 1068 62.59 55.13 3.05
N LYS A 1069 63.91 54.92 3.24
CA LYS A 1069 64.57 53.60 3.41
C LYS A 1069 65.29 53.43 4.75
N LYS A 1070 65.50 52.16 5.16
CA LYS A 1070 66.81 51.54 5.56
C LYS A 1070 66.61 50.02 5.81
N LYS A 1071 67.32 49.13 5.11
CA LYS A 1071 68.68 48.58 5.37
C LYS A 1071 68.75 47.58 6.56
N VAL A 1072 69.48 46.45 6.52
CA VAL A 1072 70.09 45.65 5.41
C VAL A 1072 70.65 44.30 5.97
N LYS A 1073 70.87 43.28 5.12
CA LYS A 1073 71.48 41.93 5.40
C LYS A 1073 70.66 40.96 6.30
N GLY A 1074 70.67 39.63 6.11
CA GLY A 1074 70.96 38.86 4.89
C GLY A 1074 71.73 37.52 5.06
N ARG A 1075 71.22 36.46 4.40
CA ARG A 1075 71.87 35.18 4.00
C ARG A 1075 72.16 34.11 5.09
N PRO A 1076 72.28 32.79 4.73
CA PRO A 1076 71.70 32.07 3.58
C PRO A 1076 71.34 30.56 3.79
N ARG A 1077 70.85 29.93 2.70
CA ARG A 1077 70.90 28.48 2.32
C ARG A 1077 69.89 27.49 2.94
N GLY A 1078 69.14 26.83 2.05
CA GLY A 1078 68.86 25.39 2.16
C GLY A 1078 67.47 24.92 1.72
N LYS A 1079 67.33 24.46 0.48
CA LYS A 1079 66.07 23.94 -0.15
C LYS A 1079 64.98 25.03 -0.34
N ILE A 1080 64.03 24.86 -1.26
CA ILE A 1080 63.93 23.86 -2.35
C ILE A 1080 64.48 24.50 -3.63
#